data_AF-A0AAV7IA20-F1
#
_entry.id   AF-A0AAV7IA20-F1
#
_cell.length_a   1.000
_cell.length_b   1.000
_cell.length_c   1.000
_cell.angle_alpha   90.00
_cell.angle_beta   90.00
_cell.angle_gamma   90.00
#
_symmetry.space_group_name_H-M   'P 1'
#
loop_
_entity.id
_entity.type
_entity.pdbx_description
1 polymer ?
#
loop_
_entity_poly.entity_id
_entity_poly.type
_entity_poly.pdbx_seq_one_letter_code
_entity_poly.pdbx_strand_id
1 'polypeptide(L)'
;MKINIVTEDVENPENVRHSNVRLKFLHQILQWKPQWFLNKNATSIFTSLKLTQPKLSYKNFEEYCQVQLPLLVYEFWNDVVEFHSTLDDNDEVKSQSLELFKIPLFNRCLKVNPDDDTNDRIYRFKARAKISSDTNVWFPRHSTLIKFKNPSVENQEQYAYIDYLTRQKVEDKSEYELLYELVTKYVGKNNIPDSIVVEPVKMKISLTLNYLNSLILLEKSPLCEAILKPTFNDHEFSPINDKDQIKPVTKDKLDSKQLEAMVRIVKTVEDKKSKICLVSGPAGTGKSKVIVNSVLSMLSRKSTDRILVCGQSNLTIDSIVLQLLDKKSAMKEKGIECKILRLGPEEKMNELVKPVSFMCLTKSVDANKKSDYIQKLMSDANVIVSTLMSCRAAYYRNYLQGLNISVCIIDEASQASELETFLPLRLGVKMLFLVGDPHQFKPRVNSEEAMKVLNLDKSFFHRVHKIFEKKDKTPILSLNTQYRMTKAIAQWPNHYFYKGMLKNESTVQPLGIYKYKLLNHSSPEEEDGLTNMGEAKLIVDITYALLMLMGLGKFGFKVSLGIITLFEEQRDLIIKMFDQEERFKSISKERRDRMNIKVVKMSDCFQGSQCDIIILSCVQSKPTDRIYDPHRICVSLTRAKHTLIICGNLSKYKENAMWKDLLDDAEDRDALLDIEVDQLDKPKNIKWLLIPCKQKVIMKIGTTLLFLNVFSFAVSRVIFNPISFRIEDDTMFVEVLVIIDYEMTKLKAYDTEEKIIEHVLAVWDEVDDTYQHLKKTDIRISLAGIVIPKDSGVFNFFNKHYIGLKLPAIDYKDVMANMGRWLFDHQDKFPSDSYDAFMISTHSPDVKYGLMTQIGGVSMPYGACQTENYRKMMSRGGIIHDGPGLLSHKNAAHELAHILGAGHDQESQCSNDINAVMHALSDPYTTTSWSSCSENAFLEAYRSNWFSCLANIPPT
;
A
#
# COMPACT_ATOMS: atom_id res chain seq x y z
N MET A 1 -11.68 -16.07 -44.02
CA MET A 1 -12.08 -14.65 -43.97
C MET A 1 -11.06 -13.82 -44.72
N LYS A 2 -11.44 -13.22 -45.86
CA LYS A 2 -10.63 -12.19 -46.53
C LYS A 2 -10.60 -10.97 -45.62
N ILE A 3 -9.49 -10.75 -44.92
CA ILE A 3 -9.25 -9.47 -44.25
C ILE A 3 -8.87 -8.51 -45.36
N ASN A 4 -9.86 -7.82 -45.92
CA ASN A 4 -9.61 -6.66 -46.77
C ASN A 4 -9.02 -5.57 -45.89
N ILE A 5 -7.69 -5.57 -45.75
CA ILE A 5 -6.95 -4.40 -45.32
C ILE A 5 -6.97 -3.48 -46.53
N VAL A 6 -7.70 -2.38 -46.41
CA VAL A 6 -7.67 -1.27 -47.37
C VAL A 6 -6.20 -0.91 -47.58
N THR A 7 -5.68 -1.21 -48.77
CA THR A 7 -4.48 -0.58 -49.28
C THR A 7 -4.83 0.91 -49.38
N GLU A 8 -4.26 1.74 -48.50
CA GLU A 8 -4.42 3.19 -48.55
C GLU A 8 -4.01 3.67 -49.95
N ASP A 9 -4.95 4.29 -50.68
CA ASP A 9 -4.75 4.81 -52.02
C ASP A 9 -3.59 5.83 -52.03
N VAL A 10 -2.56 5.55 -52.82
CA VAL A 10 -1.32 6.35 -52.91
C VAL A 10 -1.54 7.69 -53.66
N GLU A 11 -2.75 7.95 -54.16
CA GLU A 11 -3.09 9.14 -54.96
C GLU A 11 -3.49 10.37 -54.14
N ASN A 12 -3.67 10.26 -52.82
CA ASN A 12 -3.98 11.39 -51.95
C ASN A 12 -2.69 12.02 -51.37
N PRO A 13 -2.40 13.33 -51.56
CA PRO A 13 -1.23 14.01 -51.00
C PRO A 13 -1.03 13.81 -49.49
N GLU A 14 -2.12 13.59 -48.75
CA GLU A 14 -2.10 13.30 -47.32
C GLU A 14 -1.60 11.87 -46.98
N ASN A 15 -1.93 10.89 -47.83
CA ASN A 15 -1.41 9.52 -47.69
C ASN A 15 0.11 9.46 -47.99
N VAL A 16 0.61 10.42 -48.78
CA VAL A 16 2.04 10.61 -49.05
C VAL A 16 2.79 11.17 -47.83
N ARG A 17 2.22 12.08 -47.04
CA ARG A 17 2.84 12.56 -45.79
C ARG A 17 2.86 11.50 -44.69
N HIS A 18 1.75 10.77 -44.53
CA HIS A 18 1.65 9.67 -43.57
C HIS A 18 2.66 8.54 -43.86
N SER A 19 2.81 8.20 -45.14
CA SER A 19 3.81 7.23 -45.56
C SER A 19 5.24 7.75 -45.28
N ASN A 20 5.52 9.04 -45.48
CA ASN A 20 6.84 9.61 -45.22
C ASN A 20 7.29 9.52 -43.75
N VAL A 21 6.44 9.81 -42.75
CA VAL A 21 6.84 9.69 -41.32
C VAL A 21 7.12 8.23 -40.94
N ARG A 22 6.27 7.29 -41.40
CA ARG A 22 6.47 5.86 -41.14
C ARG A 22 7.70 5.33 -41.86
N LEU A 23 7.95 5.76 -43.09
CA LEU A 23 9.14 5.39 -43.86
C LEU A 23 10.41 5.96 -43.20
N LYS A 24 10.39 7.22 -42.73
CA LYS A 24 11.52 7.81 -41.97
C LYS A 24 11.82 6.99 -40.70
N PHE A 25 10.80 6.58 -39.95
CA PHE A 25 10.97 5.68 -38.80
C PHE A 25 11.62 4.35 -39.21
N LEU A 26 11.02 3.67 -40.19
CA LEU A 26 11.50 2.37 -40.68
C LEU A 26 12.93 2.48 -41.23
N HIS A 27 13.26 3.57 -41.89
CA HIS A 27 14.58 3.83 -42.41
C HIS A 27 15.63 3.83 -41.30
N GLN A 28 15.38 4.59 -40.22
CA GLN A 28 16.28 4.68 -39.07
C GLN A 28 16.53 3.31 -38.43
N ILE A 29 15.48 2.51 -38.21
CA ILE A 29 15.63 1.20 -37.56
C ILE A 29 16.28 0.16 -38.49
N LEU A 30 16.03 0.21 -39.79
CA LEU A 30 16.55 -0.78 -40.75
C LEU A 30 18.02 -0.54 -41.10
N GLN A 31 18.57 0.64 -40.76
CA GLN A 31 20.00 0.91 -40.84
C GLN A 31 20.82 0.15 -39.79
N TRP A 32 20.19 -0.26 -38.68
CA TRP A 32 20.86 -0.91 -37.57
C TRP A 32 21.63 -2.17 -37.98
N LYS A 33 22.81 -2.36 -37.39
CA LYS A 33 23.61 -3.59 -37.56
C LYS A 33 23.42 -4.48 -36.33
N PRO A 34 23.15 -5.78 -36.50
CA PRO A 34 22.97 -6.70 -35.37
C PRO A 34 24.14 -6.68 -34.35
N GLN A 35 25.38 -6.50 -34.83
CA GLN A 35 26.57 -6.39 -33.98
C GLN A 35 26.56 -5.22 -32.99
N TRP A 36 25.81 -4.15 -33.27
CA TRP A 36 25.75 -2.97 -32.40
C TRP A 36 25.06 -3.25 -31.06
N PHE A 37 24.14 -4.23 -31.02
CA PHE A 37 23.44 -4.62 -29.80
C PHE A 37 24.32 -5.43 -28.86
N LEU A 38 25.21 -6.28 -29.41
CA LEU A 38 26.17 -7.08 -28.64
C LEU A 38 27.14 -6.20 -27.85
N ASN A 39 27.65 -5.14 -28.48
CA ASN A 39 28.64 -4.25 -27.88
C ASN A 39 28.01 -3.00 -27.24
N LYS A 40 26.67 -2.90 -27.19
CA LYS A 40 25.90 -1.71 -26.76
C LYS A 40 26.41 -0.38 -27.37
N ASN A 41 26.93 -0.42 -28.60
CA ASN A 41 27.58 0.72 -29.23
C ASN A 41 26.72 1.28 -30.37
N ALA A 42 26.01 2.37 -30.08
CA ALA A 42 25.13 3.08 -31.02
C ALA A 42 25.46 4.58 -31.18
N THR A 43 26.67 4.97 -30.76
CA THR A 43 27.12 6.37 -30.69
C THR A 43 26.95 7.13 -32.02
N SER A 44 27.21 6.46 -33.15
CA SER A 44 27.06 7.04 -34.48
C SER A 44 25.60 7.30 -34.90
N ILE A 45 24.65 6.49 -34.43
CA ILE A 45 23.21 6.63 -34.73
C ILE A 45 22.62 7.80 -33.95
N PHE A 46 22.93 7.90 -32.66
CA PHE A 46 22.33 8.93 -31.81
C PHE A 46 22.91 10.32 -32.08
N THR A 47 24.17 10.39 -32.53
CA THR A 47 24.76 11.63 -33.02
C THR A 47 24.03 12.14 -34.27
N SER A 48 23.61 11.26 -35.19
CA SER A 48 22.88 11.67 -36.40
C SER A 48 21.40 12.00 -36.13
N LEU A 49 20.77 11.36 -35.14
CA LEU A 49 19.37 11.57 -34.78
C LEU A 49 19.08 12.91 -34.10
N LYS A 50 20.10 13.66 -33.63
CA LYS A 50 19.95 14.96 -32.95
C LYS A 50 18.88 14.93 -31.85
N LEU A 51 19.05 14.04 -30.87
CA LEU A 51 18.09 13.88 -29.77
C LEU A 51 17.91 15.21 -29.01
N THR A 52 16.66 15.63 -28.85
CA THR A 52 16.29 16.85 -28.11
C THR A 52 15.22 16.54 -27.10
N GLN A 53 15.21 17.27 -25.98
CA GLN A 53 14.20 17.08 -24.95
C GLN A 53 12.81 17.51 -25.45
N PRO A 54 11.73 16.82 -25.02
CA PRO A 54 10.36 17.26 -25.25
C PRO A 54 10.14 18.70 -24.76
N LYS A 55 9.47 19.50 -25.59
CA LYS A 55 9.14 20.90 -25.29
C LYS A 55 7.78 20.98 -24.61
N LEU A 56 7.53 22.06 -23.87
CA LEU A 56 6.20 22.30 -23.31
C LEU A 56 5.17 22.69 -24.39
N SER A 57 5.63 23.37 -25.44
CA SER A 57 4.82 23.83 -26.57
C SER A 57 5.60 23.71 -27.87
N TYR A 58 4.89 23.49 -28.97
CA TYR A 58 5.41 23.30 -30.32
C TYR A 58 4.71 24.25 -31.30
N LYS A 59 5.42 24.74 -32.32
CA LYS A 59 4.91 25.69 -33.32
C LYS A 59 3.92 25.03 -34.28
N ASN A 60 4.13 23.77 -34.62
CA ASN A 60 3.30 23.00 -35.52
C ASN A 60 3.58 21.50 -35.34
N PHE A 61 2.80 20.68 -36.05
CA PHE A 61 2.90 19.22 -36.01
C PHE A 61 4.27 18.70 -36.52
N GLU A 62 4.87 19.38 -37.50
CA GLU A 62 6.17 18.99 -38.05
C GLU A 62 7.28 19.13 -37.00
N GLU A 63 7.33 20.23 -36.25
CA GLU A 63 8.27 20.41 -35.14
C GLU A 63 8.07 19.35 -34.06
N TYR A 64 6.81 18.98 -33.79
CA TYR A 64 6.50 17.92 -32.84
C TYR A 64 7.06 16.56 -33.31
N CYS A 65 6.87 16.21 -34.58
CA CYS A 65 7.43 15.00 -35.17
C CYS A 65 8.97 15.01 -35.18
N GLN A 66 9.60 16.15 -35.46
CA GLN A 66 11.06 16.29 -35.43
C GLN A 66 11.68 16.00 -34.05
N VAL A 67 10.93 16.24 -32.97
CA VAL A 67 11.37 15.92 -31.60
C VAL A 67 10.97 14.49 -31.21
N GLN A 68 9.71 14.09 -31.42
CA GLN A 68 9.20 12.81 -30.92
C GLN A 68 9.71 11.61 -31.70
N LEU A 69 9.95 11.74 -33.01
CA LEU A 69 10.35 10.62 -33.84
C LEU A 69 11.75 10.08 -33.48
N PRO A 70 12.81 10.92 -33.33
CA PRO A 70 14.11 10.46 -32.84
C PRO A 70 14.03 9.83 -31.44
N LEU A 71 13.20 10.38 -30.56
CA LEU A 71 13.00 9.86 -29.20
C LEU A 71 12.34 8.47 -29.21
N LEU A 72 11.34 8.25 -30.08
CA LEU A 72 10.71 6.95 -30.26
C LEU A 72 11.69 5.91 -30.82
N VAL A 73 12.58 6.32 -31.73
CA VAL A 73 13.66 5.44 -32.24
C VAL A 73 14.64 5.08 -31.12
N TYR A 74 15.02 6.04 -30.28
CA TYR A 74 15.89 5.83 -29.13
C TYR A 74 15.26 4.89 -28.08
N GLU A 75 13.99 5.09 -27.73
CA GLU A 75 13.29 4.20 -26.80
C GLU A 75 13.22 2.78 -27.36
N PHE A 76 12.82 2.63 -28.63
CA PHE A 76 12.77 1.33 -29.29
C PHE A 76 14.15 0.65 -29.34
N TRP A 77 15.23 1.39 -29.55
CA TRP A 77 16.59 0.86 -29.48
C TRP A 77 16.86 0.22 -28.11
N ASN A 78 16.50 0.90 -27.02
CA ASN A 78 16.71 0.38 -25.68
C ASN A 78 15.86 -0.87 -25.40
N ASP A 79 14.62 -0.93 -25.91
CA ASP A 79 13.80 -2.14 -25.85
C ASP A 79 14.50 -3.32 -26.54
N VAL A 80 15.16 -3.07 -27.68
CA VAL A 80 15.93 -4.09 -28.41
C VAL A 80 17.14 -4.54 -27.59
N VAL A 81 17.89 -3.61 -27.00
CA VAL A 81 19.07 -3.91 -26.17
C VAL A 81 18.70 -4.73 -24.94
N GLU A 82 17.63 -4.35 -24.23
CA GLU A 82 17.13 -5.10 -23.07
C GLU A 82 16.71 -6.51 -23.47
N PHE A 83 15.96 -6.64 -24.57
CA PHE A 83 15.56 -7.93 -25.11
C PHE A 83 16.76 -8.84 -25.43
N HIS A 84 17.81 -8.31 -26.07
CA HIS A 84 19.03 -9.08 -26.34
C HIS A 84 19.78 -9.48 -25.06
N SER A 85 19.84 -8.59 -24.06
CA SER A 85 20.53 -8.88 -22.79
C SER A 85 19.85 -10.04 -22.04
N THR A 86 18.52 -10.06 -21.99
CA THR A 86 17.76 -11.14 -21.32
C THR A 86 17.84 -12.52 -21.99
N LEU A 87 18.26 -12.57 -23.25
CA LEU A 87 18.46 -13.83 -23.99
C LEU A 87 19.82 -14.47 -23.65
N ASP A 88 20.82 -13.67 -23.29
CA ASP A 88 22.15 -14.17 -22.94
C ASP A 88 22.18 -14.82 -21.53
N ASP A 89 21.35 -14.34 -20.60
CA ASP A 89 21.25 -14.86 -19.22
C ASP A 89 20.45 -16.18 -19.09
N ASN A 90 19.57 -16.48 -20.06
CA ASN A 90 18.79 -17.72 -20.08
C ASN A 90 19.45 -18.78 -20.97
N ASP A 91 20.50 -19.43 -20.45
CA ASP A 91 21.25 -20.49 -21.16
C ASP A 91 20.36 -21.68 -21.61
N GLU A 92 19.13 -21.82 -21.10
CA GLU A 92 18.20 -22.87 -21.56
C GLU A 92 17.64 -22.65 -22.98
N VAL A 93 17.60 -21.40 -23.49
CA VAL A 93 17.07 -21.13 -24.85
C VAL A 93 18.11 -21.40 -25.95
N LYS A 94 19.40 -21.59 -25.60
CA LYS A 94 20.44 -22.01 -26.55
C LYS A 94 20.30 -23.48 -26.99
N SER A 95 19.45 -24.28 -26.33
CA SER A 95 19.37 -25.73 -26.57
C SER A 95 18.28 -26.18 -27.56
N GLN A 96 17.34 -25.32 -27.95
CA GLN A 96 16.50 -25.60 -29.13
C GLN A 96 17.20 -25.00 -30.34
N SER A 97 17.86 -25.86 -31.13
CA SER A 97 18.28 -25.56 -32.50
C SER A 97 17.08 -25.01 -33.28
N LEU A 98 16.89 -23.69 -33.26
CA LEU A 98 15.82 -23.02 -33.97
C LEU A 98 16.12 -23.21 -35.45
N GLU A 99 15.37 -24.12 -36.09
CA GLU A 99 15.50 -24.38 -37.52
C GLU A 99 15.44 -23.06 -38.28
N LEU A 100 16.49 -22.80 -39.06
CA LEU A 100 16.61 -21.64 -39.92
C LEU A 100 15.43 -21.61 -40.90
N PHE A 101 14.57 -20.58 -40.83
CA PHE A 101 13.40 -20.50 -41.69
C PHE A 101 13.77 -19.87 -43.04
N LYS A 102 13.82 -20.70 -44.09
CA LYS A 102 14.15 -20.25 -45.45
C LYS A 102 12.89 -19.70 -46.13
N ILE A 103 12.93 -18.44 -46.54
CA ILE A 103 11.82 -17.78 -47.25
C ILE A 103 12.22 -17.52 -48.71
N PRO A 104 11.69 -18.31 -49.67
CA PRO A 104 11.80 -18.01 -51.10
C PRO A 104 11.20 -16.63 -51.44
N LEU A 105 11.96 -15.82 -52.18
CA LEU A 105 11.52 -14.51 -52.66
C LEU A 105 10.97 -14.67 -54.07
N PHE A 106 9.78 -14.12 -54.34
CA PHE A 106 9.19 -14.16 -55.68
C PHE A 106 8.59 -12.79 -56.03
N ASN A 107 9.17 -12.13 -57.02
CA ASN A 107 8.61 -11.05 -57.84
C ASN A 107 8.01 -9.78 -57.15
N ARG A 108 8.25 -8.62 -57.77
CA ARG A 108 7.89 -7.23 -57.38
C ARG A 108 8.76 -6.57 -56.30
N CYS A 109 9.92 -6.06 -56.74
CA CYS A 109 10.62 -4.96 -56.08
C CYS A 109 9.85 -3.65 -56.34
N LEU A 110 9.12 -3.15 -55.34
CA LEU A 110 8.56 -1.80 -55.38
C LEU A 110 9.50 -0.87 -54.62
N LYS A 111 10.11 0.08 -55.34
CA LYS A 111 10.87 1.17 -54.73
C LYS A 111 9.90 2.07 -54.00
N VAL A 112 10.13 2.34 -52.72
CA VAL A 112 9.33 3.29 -51.95
C VAL A 112 10.30 4.37 -51.48
N ASN A 113 10.46 5.43 -52.29
CA ASN A 113 11.42 6.51 -52.03
C ASN A 113 10.94 7.38 -50.86
N PRO A 114 11.86 7.83 -49.98
CA PRO A 114 11.77 9.14 -49.36
C PRO A 114 12.96 9.98 -49.86
N ASP A 115 12.68 10.90 -50.79
CA ASP A 115 13.61 11.87 -51.40
C ASP A 115 14.70 11.33 -52.35
N ASP A 116 14.98 12.11 -53.41
CA ASP A 116 15.77 11.71 -54.59
C ASP A 116 17.31 11.76 -54.39
N ASP A 117 17.79 12.12 -53.20
CA ASP A 117 19.22 12.26 -52.91
C ASP A 117 19.78 11.11 -52.05
N THR A 118 20.56 10.23 -52.70
CA THR A 118 21.58 9.28 -52.14
C THR A 118 21.20 8.31 -50.99
N ASN A 119 21.54 7.01 -51.13
CA ASN A 119 21.61 5.93 -50.11
C ASN A 119 20.42 5.64 -49.15
N ASP A 120 19.40 6.49 -49.03
CA ASP A 120 18.32 6.41 -48.02
C ASP A 120 17.09 5.59 -48.46
N ARG A 121 17.28 4.61 -49.35
CA ARG A 121 16.18 3.87 -49.98
C ARG A 121 15.71 2.68 -49.14
N ILE A 122 14.38 2.54 -49.02
CA ILE A 122 13.72 1.34 -48.47
C ILE A 122 13.22 0.46 -49.63
N TYR A 123 13.39 -0.85 -49.45
CA TYR A 123 13.02 -1.90 -50.38
C TYR A 123 11.91 -2.76 -49.81
N ARG A 124 11.02 -3.19 -50.69
CA ARG A 124 9.88 -4.04 -50.35
C ARG A 124 9.91 -5.31 -51.19
N PHE A 125 9.91 -6.46 -50.53
CA PHE A 125 9.96 -7.78 -51.14
C PHE A 125 8.67 -8.55 -50.86
N LYS A 126 8.20 -9.28 -51.87
CA LYS A 126 7.19 -10.32 -51.67
C LYS A 126 7.86 -11.67 -51.56
N ALA A 127 7.43 -12.45 -50.59
CA ALA A 127 8.01 -13.75 -50.33
C ALA A 127 6.93 -14.79 -50.08
N ARG A 128 7.25 -16.06 -50.35
CA ARG A 128 6.33 -17.18 -50.22
C ARG A 128 7.05 -18.33 -49.55
N ALA A 129 6.52 -18.76 -48.41
CA ALA A 129 7.00 -19.95 -47.72
C ALA A 129 5.86 -20.96 -47.54
N LYS A 130 6.18 -22.24 -47.54
CA LYS A 130 5.25 -23.31 -47.20
C LYS A 130 5.59 -23.85 -45.82
N ILE A 131 4.57 -24.07 -45.00
CA ILE A 131 4.71 -24.70 -43.68
C ILE A 131 3.78 -25.91 -43.60
N SER A 132 4.25 -27.00 -42.98
CA SER A 132 3.41 -28.14 -42.67
C SER A 132 2.40 -27.78 -41.56
N SER A 133 1.23 -28.40 -41.57
CA SER A 133 0.23 -28.27 -40.49
C SER A 133 0.66 -28.96 -39.20
N ASP A 134 1.56 -29.95 -39.31
CA ASP A 134 1.88 -30.88 -38.23
C ASP A 134 3.19 -30.52 -37.51
N THR A 135 3.85 -29.42 -37.91
CA THR A 135 5.12 -29.02 -37.33
C THR A 135 4.97 -27.79 -36.43
N ASN A 136 5.57 -27.83 -35.24
CA ASN A 136 5.74 -26.68 -34.34
C ASN A 136 6.78 -25.67 -34.86
N VAL A 137 7.05 -25.66 -36.17
CA VAL A 137 8.06 -24.81 -36.79
C VAL A 137 7.65 -23.35 -36.63
N TRP A 138 8.56 -22.58 -36.02
CA TRP A 138 8.37 -21.16 -35.87
C TRP A 138 8.40 -20.48 -37.23
N PHE A 139 7.50 -19.53 -37.44
CA PHE A 139 7.52 -18.66 -38.61
C PHE A 139 7.32 -17.19 -38.20
N PRO A 140 7.91 -16.24 -38.93
CA PRO A 140 7.75 -14.83 -38.63
C PRO A 140 6.29 -14.35 -38.72
N ARG A 141 5.86 -13.47 -37.83
CA ARG A 141 4.48 -12.92 -37.82
C ARG A 141 4.45 -11.48 -38.34
N HIS A 142 3.27 -11.01 -38.74
CA HIS A 142 3.04 -9.59 -39.05
C HIS A 142 3.50 -8.69 -37.89
N SER A 143 4.10 -7.55 -38.21
CA SER A 143 4.71 -6.62 -37.25
C SER A 143 5.84 -7.22 -36.41
N THR A 144 6.68 -8.04 -37.03
CA THR A 144 7.91 -8.57 -36.43
C THR A 144 9.12 -7.96 -37.13
N LEU A 145 10.10 -7.52 -36.35
CA LEU A 145 11.43 -7.21 -36.88
C LEU A 145 12.21 -8.51 -36.94
N ILE A 146 12.72 -8.87 -38.10
CA ILE A 146 13.48 -10.10 -38.33
C ILE A 146 14.91 -9.78 -38.71
N LYS A 147 15.81 -10.70 -38.40
CA LYS A 147 17.19 -10.68 -38.86
C LYS A 147 17.32 -11.70 -39.98
N PHE A 148 17.98 -11.32 -41.08
CA PHE A 148 18.26 -12.23 -42.18
C PHE A 148 19.69 -12.08 -42.69
N LYS A 149 20.21 -13.19 -43.21
CA LYS A 149 21.50 -13.25 -43.93
C LYS A 149 21.21 -13.21 -45.42
N ASN A 150 21.84 -12.27 -46.13
CA ASN A 150 21.79 -12.25 -47.58
C ASN A 150 22.90 -13.17 -48.13
N PRO A 151 22.59 -14.33 -48.74
CA PRO A 151 23.61 -15.21 -49.30
C PRO A 151 24.40 -14.58 -50.45
N SER A 152 23.89 -13.52 -51.09
CA SER A 152 24.55 -12.79 -52.17
C SER A 152 25.52 -11.70 -51.68
N VAL A 153 25.61 -11.44 -50.37
CA VAL A 153 26.53 -10.46 -49.77
C VAL A 153 27.26 -11.13 -48.61
N GLU A 154 28.53 -11.49 -48.81
CA GLU A 154 29.33 -12.17 -47.77
C GLU A 154 29.31 -11.40 -46.44
N ASN A 155 29.01 -12.12 -45.36
CA ASN A 155 29.12 -11.68 -43.96
C ASN A 155 28.30 -10.43 -43.53
N GLN A 156 27.22 -10.06 -44.23
CA GLN A 156 26.31 -9.01 -43.76
C GLN A 156 24.96 -9.52 -43.28
N GLU A 157 24.75 -9.43 -41.97
CA GLU A 157 23.44 -9.61 -41.33
C GLU A 157 22.65 -8.29 -41.38
N GLN A 158 21.36 -8.36 -41.73
CA GLN A 158 20.51 -7.18 -41.90
C GLN A 158 19.15 -7.39 -41.23
N TYR A 159 18.49 -6.29 -40.89
CA TYR A 159 17.11 -6.32 -40.40
C TYR A 159 16.11 -6.16 -41.54
N ALA A 160 14.98 -6.85 -41.45
CA ALA A 160 13.80 -6.60 -42.25
C ALA A 160 12.57 -6.54 -41.34
N TYR A 161 11.56 -5.79 -41.77
CA TYR A 161 10.28 -5.65 -41.10
C TYR A 161 9.19 -6.36 -41.91
N ILE A 162 8.33 -7.13 -41.24
CA ILE A 162 7.21 -7.81 -41.90
C ILE A 162 5.98 -6.92 -41.84
N ASP A 163 5.69 -6.28 -42.98
CA ASP A 163 4.59 -5.33 -43.14
C ASP A 163 3.27 -6.05 -43.43
N TYR A 164 3.32 -7.22 -44.08
CA TYR A 164 2.14 -8.02 -44.41
C TYR A 164 2.41 -9.51 -44.30
N LEU A 165 1.40 -10.26 -43.83
CA LEU A 165 1.38 -11.72 -43.80
C LEU A 165 -0.04 -12.23 -44.07
N THR A 166 -0.19 -13.08 -45.09
CA THR A 166 -1.38 -13.91 -45.25
C THR A 166 -1.06 -15.38 -45.21
N ARG A 167 -1.96 -16.15 -44.58
CA ARG A 167 -1.93 -17.60 -44.52
C ARG A 167 -3.08 -18.16 -45.36
N GLN A 168 -2.77 -19.01 -46.31
CA GLN A 168 -3.75 -19.73 -47.13
C GLN A 168 -3.53 -21.23 -46.95
N LYS A 169 -4.60 -22.01 -46.77
CA LYS A 169 -4.48 -23.47 -46.75
C LYS A 169 -4.34 -23.94 -48.20
N VAL A 170 -3.38 -24.80 -48.47
CA VAL A 170 -3.24 -25.40 -49.80
C VAL A 170 -4.29 -26.50 -49.91
N GLU A 171 -5.15 -26.43 -50.93
CA GLU A 171 -6.14 -27.48 -51.20
C GLU A 171 -5.41 -28.82 -51.43
N ASP A 172 -5.94 -29.89 -50.84
CA ASP A 172 -5.39 -31.26 -50.85
C ASP A 172 -4.04 -31.53 -50.16
N LYS A 173 -3.50 -30.61 -49.35
CA LYS A 173 -2.29 -30.87 -48.53
C LYS A 173 -2.45 -30.44 -47.08
N SER A 174 -1.76 -31.14 -46.18
CA SER A 174 -1.46 -30.73 -44.79
C SER A 174 -0.43 -29.58 -44.75
N GLU A 175 -0.57 -28.61 -45.65
CA GLU A 175 0.36 -27.48 -45.80
C GLU A 175 -0.39 -26.15 -45.83
N TYR A 176 0.25 -25.12 -45.30
CA TYR A 176 -0.17 -23.73 -45.46
C TYR A 176 0.87 -22.96 -46.26
N GLU A 177 0.37 -22.13 -47.17
CA GLU A 177 1.17 -21.14 -47.88
C GLU A 177 1.12 -19.81 -47.13
N LEU A 178 2.30 -19.26 -46.84
CA LEU A 178 2.51 -17.98 -46.20
C LEU A 178 3.02 -17.00 -47.25
N LEU A 179 2.30 -15.90 -47.45
CA LEU A 179 2.71 -14.79 -48.32
C LEU A 179 3.13 -13.62 -47.44
N TYR A 180 4.38 -13.19 -47.59
CA TYR A 180 4.99 -12.09 -46.83
C TYR A 180 5.19 -10.86 -47.70
N GLU A 181 5.09 -9.69 -47.08
CA GLU A 181 5.69 -8.44 -47.58
C GLU A 181 6.74 -7.96 -46.58
N LEU A 182 8.00 -8.00 -47.00
CA LEU A 182 9.16 -7.64 -46.19
C LEU A 182 9.65 -6.25 -46.59
N VAL A 183 10.04 -5.44 -45.62
CA VAL A 183 10.56 -4.09 -45.81
C VAL A 183 11.96 -4.03 -45.21
N THR A 184 12.97 -3.64 -45.98
CA THR A 184 14.37 -3.55 -45.51
C THR A 184 15.10 -2.38 -46.19
N LYS A 185 16.31 -2.04 -45.73
CA LYS A 185 17.16 -1.03 -46.39
C LYS A 185 17.63 -1.53 -47.76
N TYR A 186 18.07 -0.62 -48.62
CA TYR A 186 18.54 -0.95 -49.96
C TYR A 186 19.64 -2.03 -49.97
N VAL A 187 19.46 -3.05 -50.82
CA VAL A 187 20.37 -4.21 -50.94
C VAL A 187 21.10 -4.24 -52.30
N GLY A 188 20.87 -3.27 -53.20
CA GLY A 188 21.41 -3.32 -54.57
C GLY A 188 20.50 -4.06 -55.55
N LYS A 189 20.39 -3.60 -56.81
CA LYS A 189 19.55 -4.26 -57.84
C LYS A 189 20.02 -5.67 -58.24
N ASN A 190 21.33 -5.96 -58.12
CA ASN A 190 21.93 -7.22 -58.57
C ASN A 190 22.17 -8.24 -57.43
N ASN A 191 21.84 -7.89 -56.18
CA ASN A 191 22.14 -8.71 -54.98
C ASN A 191 20.87 -9.14 -54.23
N ILE A 192 19.73 -9.26 -54.93
CA ILE A 192 18.51 -9.79 -54.33
C ILE A 192 18.63 -11.32 -54.31
N PRO A 193 18.65 -11.96 -53.13
CA PRO A 193 18.80 -13.40 -53.07
C PRO A 193 17.50 -14.11 -53.48
N ASP A 194 17.61 -15.32 -54.05
CA ASP A 194 16.43 -16.16 -54.36
C ASP A 194 15.67 -16.60 -53.10
N SER A 195 16.37 -16.60 -51.97
CA SER A 195 15.80 -16.92 -50.67
C SER A 195 16.59 -16.27 -49.55
N ILE A 196 15.89 -15.87 -48.49
CA ILE A 196 16.52 -15.37 -47.27
C ILE A 196 16.41 -16.43 -46.18
N VAL A 197 17.48 -16.54 -45.40
CA VAL A 197 17.45 -17.33 -44.17
C VAL A 197 17.14 -16.37 -43.03
N VAL A 198 16.02 -16.64 -42.35
CA VAL A 198 15.54 -15.81 -41.25
C VAL A 198 15.90 -16.46 -39.92
N GLU A 199 16.58 -15.68 -39.09
CA GLU A 199 16.78 -16.01 -37.69
C GLU A 199 15.64 -15.38 -36.86
N PRO A 200 15.02 -16.13 -35.94
CA PRO A 200 13.94 -15.62 -35.11
C PRO A 200 14.43 -14.55 -34.13
N VAL A 201 14.28 -13.29 -34.50
CA VAL A 201 14.28 -12.20 -33.51
C VAL A 201 12.86 -12.15 -32.96
N LYS A 202 12.63 -12.68 -31.76
CA LYS A 202 11.28 -12.69 -31.11
C LYS A 202 10.87 -11.31 -30.60
N MET A 203 11.26 -10.23 -31.28
CA MET A 203 10.92 -8.86 -30.89
C MET A 203 9.69 -8.36 -31.65
N LYS A 204 8.63 -8.06 -30.91
CA LYS A 204 7.39 -7.49 -31.46
C LYS A 204 7.51 -5.97 -31.52
N ILE A 205 7.62 -5.41 -32.72
CA ILE A 205 7.61 -3.95 -32.95
C ILE A 205 6.19 -3.35 -32.94
N SER A 206 5.16 -4.19 -32.79
CA SER A 206 3.76 -3.76 -32.85
C SER A 206 3.40 -2.66 -31.84
N LEU A 207 4.06 -2.62 -30.68
CA LEU A 207 3.91 -1.58 -29.67
C LEU A 207 4.39 -0.23 -30.20
N THR A 208 5.65 -0.15 -30.58
CA THR A 208 6.29 1.05 -31.14
C THR A 208 5.56 1.55 -32.39
N LEU A 209 5.08 0.63 -33.24
CA LEU A 209 4.26 0.99 -34.39
C LEU A 209 2.91 1.59 -33.99
N ASN A 210 2.31 1.18 -32.87
CA ASN A 210 1.09 1.82 -32.39
C ASN A 210 1.36 3.26 -31.94
N TYR A 211 2.50 3.52 -31.28
CA TYR A 211 2.93 4.88 -30.92
C TYR A 211 3.20 5.73 -32.15
N LEU A 212 3.97 5.22 -33.10
CA LEU A 212 4.22 5.89 -34.39
C LEU A 212 2.92 6.22 -35.11
N ASN A 213 2.00 5.26 -35.19
CA ASN A 213 0.72 5.48 -35.84
C ASN A 213 -0.19 6.46 -35.06
N SER A 214 -0.06 6.54 -33.74
CA SER A 214 -0.77 7.54 -32.92
C SER A 214 -0.21 8.95 -33.15
N LEU A 215 1.12 9.07 -33.31
CA LEU A 215 1.79 10.30 -33.71
C LEU A 215 1.30 10.74 -35.09
N ILE A 216 1.32 9.85 -36.08
CA ILE A 216 0.87 10.16 -37.45
C ILE A 216 -0.60 10.61 -37.48
N LEU A 217 -1.49 9.94 -36.73
CA LEU A 217 -2.91 10.32 -36.72
C LEU A 217 -3.24 11.50 -35.80
N LEU A 218 -2.29 11.97 -34.99
CA LEU A 218 -2.51 13.13 -34.12
C LEU A 218 -2.89 14.36 -34.95
N GLU A 219 -2.29 14.55 -36.13
CA GLU A 219 -2.59 15.68 -37.03
C GLU A 219 -4.08 15.75 -37.40
N LYS A 220 -4.75 14.59 -37.53
CA LYS A 220 -6.18 14.49 -37.85
C LYS A 220 -7.09 14.64 -36.63
N SER A 221 -6.51 14.64 -35.43
CA SER A 221 -7.28 14.79 -34.21
C SER A 221 -7.77 16.23 -34.05
N PRO A 222 -9.04 16.46 -33.67
CA PRO A 222 -9.51 17.79 -33.32
C PRO A 222 -8.83 18.35 -32.06
N LEU A 223 -8.05 17.53 -31.36
CA LEU A 223 -7.24 17.90 -30.20
C LEU A 223 -5.78 18.24 -30.54
N CYS A 224 -5.37 18.17 -31.82
CA CYS A 224 -4.00 18.38 -32.25
C CYS A 224 -3.42 19.72 -31.76
N GLU A 225 -4.09 20.83 -32.08
CA GLU A 225 -3.61 22.16 -31.66
C GLU A 225 -3.56 22.32 -30.14
N ALA A 226 -4.55 21.80 -29.41
CA ALA A 226 -4.55 21.82 -27.95
C ALA A 226 -3.37 21.03 -27.35
N ILE A 227 -2.95 19.93 -28.00
CA ILE A 227 -1.78 19.14 -27.60
C ILE A 227 -0.47 19.88 -27.93
N LEU A 228 -0.37 20.45 -29.13
CA LEU A 228 0.84 21.12 -29.61
C LEU A 228 1.09 22.45 -28.89
N LYS A 229 0.05 23.27 -28.72
CA LYS A 229 0.08 24.60 -28.12
C LYS A 229 -0.98 24.71 -27.01
N PRO A 230 -0.70 24.19 -25.81
CA PRO A 230 -1.69 24.22 -24.74
C PRO A 230 -2.10 25.65 -24.34
N THR A 231 -3.34 26.04 -24.67
CA THR A 231 -3.93 27.31 -24.22
C THR A 231 -4.92 27.10 -23.09
N PHE A 232 -5.21 28.17 -22.34
CA PHE A 232 -6.17 28.11 -21.22
C PHE A 232 -7.57 27.67 -21.68
N ASN A 233 -8.06 28.21 -22.79
CA ASN A 233 -9.42 27.96 -23.29
C ASN A 233 -9.63 26.51 -23.76
N ASP A 234 -8.57 25.90 -24.32
CA ASP A 234 -8.60 24.50 -24.76
C ASP A 234 -8.60 23.52 -23.59
N HIS A 235 -8.15 23.98 -22.42
CA HIS A 235 -7.96 23.14 -21.23
C HIS A 235 -8.95 23.43 -20.09
N GLU A 236 -9.61 24.59 -20.11
CA GLU A 236 -10.58 24.94 -19.08
C GLU A 236 -11.81 24.05 -19.15
N PHE A 237 -12.29 23.63 -17.98
CA PHE A 237 -13.62 23.05 -17.88
C PHE A 237 -14.68 24.11 -18.10
N SER A 238 -15.84 23.67 -18.58
CA SER A 238 -17.00 24.54 -18.77
C SER A 238 -17.49 25.07 -17.41
N PRO A 239 -17.90 26.35 -17.32
CA PRO A 239 -18.29 26.98 -16.06
C PRO A 239 -19.58 26.34 -15.50
N ILE A 240 -19.71 26.39 -14.17
CA ILE A 240 -20.93 25.98 -13.47
C ILE A 240 -21.80 27.23 -13.27
N ASN A 241 -23.08 27.19 -13.64
CA ASN A 241 -24.05 28.22 -13.28
C ASN A 241 -24.87 27.79 -12.05
N ASP A 242 -25.45 28.73 -11.30
CA ASP A 242 -26.25 28.43 -10.09
C ASP A 242 -27.47 27.52 -10.34
N LYS A 243 -27.93 27.44 -11.59
CA LYS A 243 -29.03 26.55 -12.03
C LYS A 243 -28.58 25.11 -12.25
N ASP A 244 -27.27 24.84 -12.30
CA ASP A 244 -26.70 23.53 -12.60
C ASP A 244 -26.59 22.65 -11.35
N GLN A 245 -27.75 22.26 -10.79
CA GLN A 245 -27.82 21.32 -9.67
C GLN A 245 -27.65 19.86 -10.12
N ILE A 246 -26.57 19.56 -10.85
CA ILE A 246 -26.26 18.18 -11.24
C ILE A 246 -25.84 17.42 -9.98
N LYS A 247 -26.69 16.48 -9.57
CA LYS A 247 -26.45 15.60 -8.42
C LYS A 247 -25.95 14.22 -8.90
N PRO A 248 -25.16 13.51 -8.09
CA PRO A 248 -24.79 12.13 -8.38
C PRO A 248 -26.05 11.29 -8.63
N VAL A 249 -26.00 10.47 -9.69
CA VAL A 249 -27.13 9.60 -10.06
C VAL A 249 -27.34 8.54 -9.00
N THR A 250 -26.27 8.04 -8.41
CA THR A 250 -26.29 7.12 -7.27
C THR A 250 -26.36 7.93 -5.98
N LYS A 251 -26.83 7.34 -4.87
CA LYS A 251 -26.82 7.99 -3.54
C LYS A 251 -25.39 8.12 -2.95
N ASP A 252 -24.37 8.14 -3.81
CA ASP A 252 -22.98 8.26 -3.40
C ASP A 252 -22.74 9.65 -2.81
N LYS A 253 -22.10 9.68 -1.64
CA LYS A 253 -21.66 10.93 -1.01
C LYS A 253 -20.36 11.38 -1.67
N LEU A 254 -20.40 12.49 -2.40
CA LEU A 254 -19.21 13.17 -2.93
C LEU A 254 -18.95 14.43 -2.10
N ASP A 255 -17.69 14.73 -1.81
CA ASP A 255 -17.35 16.04 -1.25
C ASP A 255 -17.51 17.17 -2.27
N SER A 256 -17.37 18.41 -1.80
CA SER A 256 -17.51 19.61 -2.64
C SER A 256 -16.62 19.61 -3.90
N LYS A 257 -15.36 19.13 -3.81
CA LYS A 257 -14.41 19.14 -4.92
C LYS A 257 -14.61 17.95 -5.86
N GLN A 258 -14.93 16.79 -5.33
CA GLN A 258 -15.35 15.63 -6.14
C GLN A 258 -16.64 15.94 -6.93
N LEU A 259 -17.61 16.59 -6.28
CA LEU A 259 -18.85 17.02 -6.92
C LEU A 259 -18.57 18.07 -7.99
N GLU A 260 -17.80 19.11 -7.67
CA GLU A 260 -17.39 20.14 -8.63
C GLU A 260 -16.72 19.52 -9.87
N ALA A 261 -15.79 18.58 -9.68
CA ALA A 261 -15.12 17.89 -10.78
C ALA A 261 -16.09 17.09 -11.65
N MET A 262 -16.98 16.31 -11.03
CA MET A 262 -18.00 15.55 -11.75
C MET A 262 -18.92 16.47 -12.58
N VAL A 263 -19.42 17.55 -11.97
CA VAL A 263 -20.31 18.51 -12.65
C VAL A 263 -19.61 19.18 -13.83
N ARG A 264 -18.36 19.63 -13.64
CA ARG A 264 -17.56 20.27 -14.70
C ARG A 264 -17.23 19.31 -15.84
N ILE A 265 -16.94 18.04 -15.57
CA ILE A 265 -16.74 17.01 -16.62
C ILE A 265 -18.02 16.87 -17.44
N VAL A 266 -19.16 16.64 -16.78
CA VAL A 266 -20.46 16.43 -17.47
C VAL A 266 -20.81 17.65 -18.32
N LYS A 267 -20.68 18.86 -17.78
CA LYS A 267 -20.93 20.10 -18.53
C LYS A 267 -20.03 20.26 -19.74
N THR A 268 -18.76 19.95 -19.58
CA THR A 268 -17.81 19.99 -20.69
C THR A 268 -18.20 19.03 -21.81
N VAL A 269 -18.77 17.87 -21.47
CA VAL A 269 -19.32 16.94 -22.47
C VAL A 269 -20.58 17.50 -23.14
N GLU A 270 -21.46 18.15 -22.39
CA GLU A 270 -22.68 18.78 -22.93
C GLU A 270 -22.39 19.96 -23.88
N ASP A 271 -21.30 20.68 -23.65
CA ASP A 271 -20.86 21.79 -24.50
C ASP A 271 -20.40 21.34 -25.90
N LYS A 272 -20.08 20.05 -26.07
CA LYS A 272 -19.66 19.40 -27.33
C LYS A 272 -18.45 20.05 -28.02
N LYS A 273 -17.73 20.94 -27.34
CA LYS A 273 -16.48 21.55 -27.82
C LYS A 273 -15.31 20.61 -27.57
N SER A 274 -14.35 20.60 -28.50
CA SER A 274 -13.14 19.81 -28.33
C SER A 274 -12.27 20.39 -27.22
N LYS A 275 -11.94 19.59 -26.20
CA LYS A 275 -11.21 20.06 -25.00
C LYS A 275 -10.34 18.96 -24.38
N ILE A 276 -9.27 19.39 -23.70
CA ILE A 276 -8.38 18.51 -22.91
C ILE A 276 -8.38 18.99 -21.46
N CYS A 277 -9.02 18.28 -20.55
CA CYS A 277 -9.21 18.77 -19.20
C CYS A 277 -8.48 17.89 -18.17
N LEU A 278 -7.82 18.51 -17.20
CA LEU A 278 -7.03 17.81 -16.17
C LEU A 278 -7.72 17.81 -14.81
N VAL A 279 -7.84 16.63 -14.22
CA VAL A 279 -8.19 16.44 -12.81
C VAL A 279 -6.97 15.90 -12.07
N SER A 280 -6.41 16.73 -11.20
CA SER A 280 -5.32 16.35 -10.30
C SER A 280 -5.89 15.84 -8.98
N GLY A 281 -5.45 14.67 -8.54
CA GLY A 281 -5.96 14.05 -7.32
C GLY A 281 -4.89 13.24 -6.61
N PRO A 282 -4.41 13.71 -5.44
CA PRO A 282 -3.50 12.96 -4.58
C PRO A 282 -3.99 11.57 -4.19
N ALA A 283 -3.11 10.75 -3.61
CA ALA A 283 -3.46 9.43 -3.10
C ALA A 283 -4.66 9.49 -2.13
N GLY A 284 -5.66 8.62 -2.35
CA GLY A 284 -6.83 8.54 -1.47
C GLY A 284 -7.91 9.63 -1.67
N THR A 285 -7.79 10.49 -2.67
CA THR A 285 -8.77 11.58 -2.93
C THR A 285 -10.02 11.18 -3.72
N GLY A 286 -10.13 9.90 -4.11
CA GLY A 286 -11.33 9.39 -4.79
C GLY A 286 -11.40 9.66 -6.30
N LYS A 287 -10.25 9.78 -6.99
CA LYS A 287 -10.17 9.92 -8.47
C LYS A 287 -11.12 8.97 -9.22
N SER A 288 -11.00 7.67 -9.00
CA SER A 288 -11.86 6.67 -9.67
C SER A 288 -13.34 6.82 -9.31
N LYS A 289 -13.67 7.31 -8.10
CA LYS A 289 -15.05 7.62 -7.70
C LYS A 289 -15.63 8.78 -8.51
N VAL A 290 -14.82 9.81 -8.79
CA VAL A 290 -15.18 10.92 -9.70
C VAL A 290 -15.40 10.40 -11.11
N ILE A 291 -14.51 9.53 -11.63
CA ILE A 291 -14.66 8.94 -12.96
C ILE A 291 -15.98 8.15 -13.07
N VAL A 292 -16.23 7.24 -12.12
CA VAL A 292 -17.46 6.42 -12.08
C VAL A 292 -18.70 7.31 -12.05
N ASN A 293 -18.76 8.28 -11.13
CA ASN A 293 -19.93 9.16 -11.02
C ASN A 293 -20.10 10.08 -12.24
N SER A 294 -19.01 10.48 -12.91
CA SER A 294 -19.06 11.23 -14.17
C SER A 294 -19.63 10.37 -15.29
N VAL A 295 -19.18 9.11 -15.43
CA VAL A 295 -19.71 8.15 -16.41
C VAL A 295 -21.21 7.94 -16.21
N LEU A 296 -21.63 7.63 -14.98
CA LEU A 296 -23.05 7.39 -14.68
C LEU A 296 -23.91 8.64 -14.93
N SER A 297 -23.40 9.83 -14.59
CA SER A 297 -24.10 11.10 -14.83
C SER A 297 -24.24 11.43 -16.32
N MET A 298 -23.20 11.18 -17.13
CA MET A 298 -23.26 11.34 -18.58
C MET A 298 -24.28 10.38 -19.22
N LEU A 299 -24.33 9.12 -18.77
CA LEU A 299 -25.32 8.13 -19.24
C LEU A 299 -26.75 8.55 -18.87
N SER A 300 -26.97 8.94 -17.61
CA SER A 300 -28.30 9.38 -17.14
C SER A 300 -28.84 10.57 -17.92
N ARG A 301 -27.95 11.45 -18.37
CA ARG A 301 -28.30 12.69 -19.07
C ARG A 301 -28.25 12.55 -20.59
N LYS A 302 -27.84 11.38 -21.10
CA LYS A 302 -27.58 11.13 -22.52
C LYS A 302 -26.65 12.20 -23.13
N SER A 303 -25.65 12.64 -22.36
CA SER A 303 -24.70 13.66 -22.80
C SER A 303 -23.81 13.18 -23.95
N THR A 304 -23.59 11.87 -24.05
CA THR A 304 -22.87 11.20 -25.15
C THR A 304 -23.40 9.77 -25.31
N ASP A 305 -23.29 9.22 -26.52
CA ASP A 305 -23.71 7.84 -26.83
C ASP A 305 -22.73 6.80 -26.30
N ARG A 306 -21.43 7.11 -26.31
CA ARG A 306 -20.36 6.20 -25.89
C ARG A 306 -19.25 6.92 -25.15
N ILE A 307 -18.73 6.25 -24.13
CA ILE A 307 -17.63 6.73 -23.30
C ILE A 307 -16.53 5.67 -23.30
N LEU A 308 -15.30 6.09 -23.60
CA LEU A 308 -14.11 5.25 -23.42
C LEU A 308 -13.41 5.61 -22.12
N VAL A 309 -13.27 4.65 -21.22
CA VAL A 309 -12.44 4.77 -20.02
C VAL A 309 -11.17 3.96 -20.20
N CYS A 310 -10.03 4.62 -20.07
CA CYS A 310 -8.71 4.01 -20.17
C CYS A 310 -7.93 4.15 -18.87
N GLY A 311 -6.92 3.32 -18.71
CA GLY A 311 -5.90 3.43 -17.67
C GLY A 311 -4.65 2.66 -18.05
N GLN A 312 -3.58 2.83 -17.28
CA GLN A 312 -2.27 2.25 -17.61
C GLN A 312 -2.22 0.73 -17.35
N SER A 313 -2.91 0.23 -16.33
CA SER A 313 -2.84 -1.18 -15.91
C SER A 313 -4.21 -1.85 -15.81
N ASN A 314 -4.24 -3.19 -15.93
CA ASN A 314 -5.47 -3.97 -15.82
C ASN A 314 -6.14 -3.81 -14.45
N LEU A 315 -5.38 -3.75 -13.34
CA LEU A 315 -5.96 -3.56 -12.01
C LEU A 315 -6.69 -2.22 -11.86
N THR A 316 -6.10 -1.14 -12.39
CA THR A 316 -6.70 0.21 -12.31
C THR A 316 -8.06 0.23 -12.97
N ILE A 317 -8.13 -0.26 -14.22
CA ILE A 317 -9.38 -0.26 -14.97
C ILE A 317 -10.38 -1.30 -14.45
N ASP A 318 -9.93 -2.45 -13.95
CA ASP A 318 -10.82 -3.44 -13.35
C ASP A 318 -11.47 -2.89 -12.07
N SER A 319 -10.75 -2.09 -11.27
CA SER A 319 -11.33 -1.38 -10.13
C SER A 319 -12.47 -0.44 -10.54
N ILE A 320 -12.33 0.26 -11.66
CA ILE A 320 -13.40 1.11 -12.22
C ILE A 320 -14.57 0.25 -12.69
N VAL A 321 -14.31 -0.86 -13.40
CA VAL A 321 -15.38 -1.75 -13.88
C VAL A 321 -16.17 -2.33 -12.71
N LEU A 322 -15.49 -2.77 -11.65
CA LEU A 322 -16.16 -3.30 -10.44
C LEU A 322 -17.08 -2.25 -9.80
N GLN A 323 -16.63 -1.00 -9.69
CA GLN A 323 -17.46 0.09 -9.17
C GLN A 323 -18.66 0.39 -10.09
N LEU A 324 -18.49 0.35 -11.41
CA LEU A 324 -19.61 0.52 -12.35
C LEU A 324 -20.61 -0.65 -12.27
N LEU A 325 -20.13 -1.88 -12.09
CA LEU A 325 -20.97 -3.06 -11.92
C LEU A 325 -21.80 -3.00 -10.63
N ASP A 326 -21.20 -2.53 -9.52
CA ASP A 326 -21.88 -2.31 -8.24
C ASP A 326 -23.08 -1.35 -8.38
N LYS A 327 -22.97 -0.35 -9.26
CA LYS A 327 -24.03 0.65 -9.49
C LYS A 327 -25.05 0.24 -10.56
N LYS A 328 -24.85 -0.88 -11.24
CA LYS A 328 -25.67 -1.28 -12.39
C LYS A 328 -27.15 -1.51 -12.03
N SER A 329 -27.43 -2.07 -10.85
CA SER A 329 -28.80 -2.27 -10.34
C SER A 329 -29.52 -0.94 -10.11
N ALA A 330 -28.87 0.00 -9.39
CA ALA A 330 -29.40 1.33 -9.13
C ALA A 330 -29.66 2.13 -10.42
N MET A 331 -28.81 1.96 -11.44
CA MET A 331 -29.05 2.56 -12.76
C MET A 331 -30.28 1.96 -13.45
N LYS A 332 -30.44 0.63 -13.38
CA LYS A 332 -31.58 -0.09 -13.94
C LYS A 332 -32.90 0.31 -13.27
N GLU A 333 -32.93 0.47 -11.95
CA GLU A 333 -34.10 0.97 -11.20
C GLU A 333 -34.54 2.36 -11.67
N LYS A 334 -33.60 3.18 -12.14
CA LYS A 334 -33.86 4.50 -12.72
C LYS A 334 -34.16 4.48 -14.22
N GLY A 335 -34.25 3.29 -14.83
CA GLY A 335 -34.48 3.14 -16.26
C GLY A 335 -33.29 3.54 -17.14
N ILE A 336 -32.08 3.62 -16.58
CA ILE A 336 -30.87 4.02 -17.31
C ILE A 336 -30.08 2.77 -17.67
N GLU A 337 -29.85 2.57 -18.97
CA GLU A 337 -29.11 1.42 -19.47
C GLU A 337 -27.59 1.64 -19.36
N CYS A 338 -26.93 0.81 -18.55
CA CYS A 338 -25.47 0.81 -18.38
C CYS A 338 -24.87 -0.49 -18.95
N LYS A 339 -24.48 -0.46 -20.23
CA LYS A 339 -23.89 -1.58 -20.98
C LYS A 339 -22.37 -1.39 -21.05
N ILE A 340 -21.69 -2.08 -20.14
CA ILE A 340 -20.24 -2.03 -19.96
C ILE A 340 -19.59 -3.14 -20.79
N LEU A 341 -18.50 -2.81 -21.49
CA LEU A 341 -17.67 -3.75 -22.22
C LEU A 341 -16.18 -3.56 -21.86
N ARG A 342 -15.54 -4.60 -21.33
CA ARG A 342 -14.13 -4.60 -20.95
C ARG A 342 -13.27 -5.25 -22.04
N LEU A 343 -12.30 -4.51 -22.58
CA LEU A 343 -11.37 -4.97 -23.63
C LEU A 343 -9.98 -5.26 -23.09
N GLY A 344 -9.41 -6.42 -23.39
CA GLY A 344 -8.06 -6.80 -23.00
C GLY A 344 -7.89 -8.32 -22.84
N PRO A 345 -6.68 -8.77 -22.46
CA PRO A 345 -6.41 -10.17 -22.16
C PRO A 345 -7.20 -10.63 -20.91
N GLU A 346 -7.99 -11.69 -21.05
CA GLU A 346 -8.84 -12.21 -19.98
C GLU A 346 -8.04 -12.76 -18.81
N GLU A 347 -6.88 -13.37 -19.08
CA GLU A 347 -5.97 -13.94 -18.10
C GLU A 347 -5.39 -12.89 -17.12
N LYS A 348 -5.47 -11.60 -17.48
CA LYS A 348 -5.03 -10.49 -16.63
C LYS A 348 -6.18 -9.73 -15.98
N MET A 349 -7.43 -10.19 -16.15
CA MET A 349 -8.62 -9.55 -15.60
C MET A 349 -9.01 -10.15 -14.25
N ASN A 350 -9.61 -9.34 -13.40
CA ASN A 350 -10.32 -9.80 -12.22
C ASN A 350 -11.48 -10.74 -12.59
N GLU A 351 -11.65 -11.84 -11.87
CA GLU A 351 -12.72 -12.83 -12.11
C GLU A 351 -14.12 -12.21 -12.14
N LEU A 352 -14.40 -11.24 -11.26
CA LEU A 352 -15.70 -10.55 -11.19
C LEU A 352 -15.95 -9.61 -12.38
N VAL A 353 -14.91 -9.27 -13.15
CA VAL A 353 -14.99 -8.43 -14.35
C VAL A 353 -15.19 -9.26 -15.63
N LYS A 354 -14.82 -10.55 -15.62
CA LYS A 354 -14.96 -11.45 -16.78
C LYS A 354 -16.37 -11.51 -17.40
N PRO A 355 -17.48 -11.41 -16.65
CA PRO A 355 -18.82 -11.40 -17.24
C PRO A 355 -19.09 -10.26 -18.23
N VAL A 356 -18.34 -9.16 -18.16
CA VAL A 356 -18.40 -8.04 -19.11
C VAL A 356 -17.17 -7.95 -20.02
N SER A 357 -16.31 -8.97 -19.98
CA SER A 357 -15.14 -9.07 -20.86
C SER A 357 -15.57 -9.42 -22.27
N PHE A 358 -15.09 -8.64 -23.22
CA PHE A 358 -15.28 -8.92 -24.64
C PHE A 358 -14.74 -10.31 -25.03
N MET A 359 -13.59 -10.73 -24.49
CA MET A 359 -13.00 -12.02 -24.81
C MET A 359 -13.89 -13.16 -24.29
N CYS A 360 -14.45 -13.04 -23.09
CA CYS A 360 -15.36 -14.04 -22.54
C CYS A 360 -16.67 -14.13 -23.32
N LEU A 361 -17.28 -12.98 -23.63
CA LEU A 361 -18.57 -12.92 -24.33
C LEU A 361 -18.52 -13.47 -25.76
N THR A 362 -17.32 -13.51 -26.37
CA THR A 362 -17.13 -13.94 -27.77
C THR A 362 -16.51 -15.34 -27.91
N LYS A 363 -16.17 -16.00 -26.79
CA LYS A 363 -15.53 -17.33 -26.77
C LYS A 363 -16.46 -18.43 -27.28
N SER A 364 -17.71 -18.47 -26.83
CA SER A 364 -18.69 -19.53 -27.12
C SER A 364 -19.59 -19.25 -28.31
N VAL A 365 -19.29 -18.20 -29.09
CA VAL A 365 -20.10 -17.81 -30.25
C VAL A 365 -19.65 -18.61 -31.47
N ASP A 366 -20.63 -19.21 -32.16
CA ASP A 366 -20.43 -19.91 -33.43
C ASP A 366 -19.63 -19.06 -34.43
N ALA A 367 -18.59 -19.65 -35.02
CA ALA A 367 -17.68 -18.99 -35.95
C ALA A 367 -18.40 -18.27 -37.10
N ASN A 368 -19.52 -18.83 -37.59
CA ASN A 368 -20.29 -18.25 -38.69
C ASN A 368 -21.08 -17.00 -38.29
N LYS A 369 -21.46 -16.87 -37.01
CA LYS A 369 -22.22 -15.72 -36.47
C LYS A 369 -21.35 -14.75 -35.67
N LYS A 370 -20.07 -15.07 -35.51
CA LYS A 370 -19.15 -14.36 -34.62
C LYS A 370 -18.94 -12.91 -35.00
N SER A 371 -18.81 -12.61 -36.30
CA SER A 371 -18.61 -11.23 -36.79
C SER A 371 -19.82 -10.35 -36.45
N ASP A 372 -21.02 -10.80 -36.78
CA ASP A 372 -22.26 -10.05 -36.54
C ASP A 372 -22.52 -9.86 -35.05
N TYR A 373 -22.28 -10.90 -34.24
CA TYR A 373 -22.37 -10.82 -32.79
C TYR A 373 -21.37 -9.80 -32.22
N ILE A 374 -20.12 -9.81 -32.67
CA ILE A 374 -19.10 -8.86 -32.23
C ILE A 374 -19.52 -7.43 -32.59
N GLN A 375 -20.00 -7.21 -33.81
CA GLN A 375 -20.43 -5.90 -34.26
C GLN A 375 -21.59 -5.39 -33.43
N LYS A 376 -22.59 -6.24 -33.14
CA LYS A 376 -23.70 -5.93 -32.25
C LYS A 376 -23.25 -5.64 -30.82
N LEU A 377 -22.38 -6.49 -30.25
CA LEU A 377 -21.84 -6.32 -28.90
C LEU A 377 -21.12 -4.97 -28.75
N MET A 378 -20.31 -4.60 -29.75
CA MET A 378 -19.57 -3.34 -29.80
C MET A 378 -20.49 -2.14 -30.00
N SER A 379 -21.52 -2.24 -30.85
CA SER A 379 -22.48 -1.16 -31.07
C SER A 379 -23.37 -0.90 -29.86
N ASP A 380 -23.77 -1.96 -29.15
CA ASP A 380 -24.67 -1.89 -28.00
C ASP A 380 -23.97 -1.33 -26.76
N ALA A 381 -22.64 -1.44 -26.66
CA ALA A 381 -21.88 -0.93 -25.52
C ALA A 381 -21.88 0.61 -25.47
N ASN A 382 -22.25 1.17 -24.31
CA ASN A 382 -22.20 2.61 -24.04
C ASN A 382 -21.03 3.01 -23.13
N VAL A 383 -20.44 2.06 -22.40
CA VAL A 383 -19.19 2.26 -21.65
C VAL A 383 -18.17 1.20 -22.08
N ILE A 384 -17.11 1.64 -22.74
CA ILE A 384 -15.99 0.77 -23.15
C ILE A 384 -14.84 1.04 -22.20
N VAL A 385 -14.29 -0.01 -21.59
CA VAL A 385 -13.19 0.10 -20.64
C VAL A 385 -12.01 -0.74 -21.10
N SER A 386 -10.80 -0.18 -21.14
CA SER A 386 -9.61 -0.88 -21.64
C SER A 386 -8.32 -0.31 -21.07
N THR A 387 -7.19 -1.03 -21.13
CA THR A 387 -5.90 -0.34 -20.97
C THR A 387 -5.63 0.54 -22.19
N LEU A 388 -4.76 1.55 -22.07
CA LEU A 388 -4.35 2.37 -23.22
C LEU A 388 -3.84 1.50 -24.37
N MET A 389 -3.06 0.47 -24.04
CA MET A 389 -2.59 -0.51 -25.03
C MET A 389 -3.68 -1.39 -25.61
N SER A 390 -4.61 -1.87 -24.78
CA SER A 390 -5.68 -2.77 -25.24
C SER A 390 -6.65 -2.07 -26.17
N CYS A 391 -6.85 -0.75 -26.05
CA CYS A 391 -7.76 -0.02 -26.92
C CYS A 391 -7.35 -0.06 -28.41
N ARG A 392 -6.10 -0.41 -28.73
CA ARG A 392 -5.54 -0.53 -30.09
C ARG A 392 -5.11 -1.95 -30.47
N ALA A 393 -5.42 -2.96 -29.66
CA ALA A 393 -5.09 -4.34 -30.02
C ALA A 393 -5.69 -4.66 -31.40
N ALA A 394 -4.92 -5.33 -32.25
CA ALA A 394 -5.27 -5.59 -33.65
C ALA A 394 -6.66 -6.24 -33.79
N TYR A 395 -7.03 -7.07 -32.81
CA TYR A 395 -8.33 -7.75 -32.74
C TYR A 395 -9.52 -6.78 -32.68
N TYR A 396 -9.41 -5.67 -31.95
CA TYR A 396 -10.51 -4.73 -31.74
C TYR A 396 -10.52 -3.57 -32.73
N ARG A 397 -9.40 -3.36 -33.44
CA ARG A 397 -9.11 -2.16 -34.22
C ARG A 397 -10.25 -1.78 -35.17
N ASN A 398 -10.70 -2.72 -35.99
CA ASN A 398 -11.73 -2.45 -37.00
C ASN A 398 -13.10 -2.19 -36.37
N TYR A 399 -13.42 -2.89 -35.27
CA TYR A 399 -14.70 -2.72 -34.59
C TYR A 399 -14.78 -1.39 -33.84
N LEU A 400 -13.68 -0.91 -33.25
CA LEU A 400 -13.66 0.35 -32.50
C LEU A 400 -13.68 1.58 -33.41
N GLN A 401 -13.03 1.54 -34.58
CA GLN A 401 -13.01 2.68 -35.50
C GLN A 401 -14.42 3.07 -35.99
N GLY A 402 -15.33 2.11 -36.11
CA GLY A 402 -16.72 2.37 -36.53
C GLY A 402 -17.63 2.96 -35.45
N LEU A 403 -17.19 3.09 -34.19
CA LEU A 403 -18.07 3.48 -33.07
C LEU A 403 -18.10 4.98 -32.76
N ASN A 404 -17.24 5.79 -33.40
CA ASN A 404 -17.12 7.24 -33.22
C ASN A 404 -17.18 7.67 -31.73
N ILE A 405 -16.13 7.36 -30.97
CA ILE A 405 -16.10 7.62 -29.53
C ILE A 405 -15.59 9.04 -29.27
N SER A 406 -16.49 9.95 -28.91
CA SER A 406 -16.18 11.37 -28.73
C SER A 406 -15.54 11.71 -27.38
N VAL A 407 -15.80 10.92 -26.33
CA VAL A 407 -15.35 11.17 -24.96
C VAL A 407 -14.39 10.06 -24.50
N CYS A 408 -13.20 10.46 -24.04
CA CYS A 408 -12.25 9.57 -23.40
C CYS A 408 -11.83 10.10 -22.02
N ILE A 409 -11.84 9.23 -21.01
CA ILE A 409 -11.30 9.50 -19.68
C ILE A 409 -10.12 8.56 -19.45
N ILE A 410 -8.96 9.09 -19.07
CA ILE A 410 -7.76 8.30 -18.74
C ILE A 410 -7.51 8.42 -17.24
N ASP A 411 -7.62 7.32 -16.49
CA ASP A 411 -7.18 7.23 -15.09
C ASP A 411 -5.69 6.94 -15.00
N GLU A 412 -5.06 7.40 -13.92
CA GLU A 412 -3.60 7.36 -13.71
C GLU A 412 -2.81 7.92 -14.90
N ALA A 413 -3.31 8.99 -15.51
CA ALA A 413 -2.73 9.60 -16.72
C ALA A 413 -1.29 10.12 -16.55
N SER A 414 -0.85 10.35 -15.32
CA SER A 414 0.55 10.73 -15.02
C SER A 414 1.55 9.61 -15.30
N GLN A 415 1.08 8.34 -15.33
CA GLN A 415 1.89 7.15 -15.54
C GLN A 415 1.99 6.73 -17.02
N ALA A 416 1.22 7.36 -17.91
CA ALA A 416 1.24 7.06 -19.34
C ALA A 416 2.22 7.97 -20.07
N SER A 417 3.04 7.42 -20.97
CA SER A 417 3.90 8.25 -21.82
C SER A 417 3.05 9.19 -22.68
N GLU A 418 3.68 10.24 -23.23
CA GLU A 418 2.95 11.20 -24.06
C GLU A 418 2.30 10.52 -25.29
N LEU A 419 3.02 9.63 -25.98
CA LEU A 419 2.47 8.89 -27.12
C LEU A 419 1.45 7.82 -26.71
N GLU A 420 1.60 7.19 -25.53
CA GLU A 420 0.60 6.27 -24.99
C GLU A 420 -0.75 6.97 -24.77
N THR A 421 -0.72 8.21 -24.27
CA THR A 421 -1.91 9.04 -24.01
C THR A 421 -2.70 9.30 -25.30
N PHE A 422 -2.05 9.27 -26.47
CA PHE A 422 -2.67 9.55 -27.76
C PHE A 422 -3.26 8.32 -28.46
N LEU A 423 -2.98 7.11 -27.96
CA LEU A 423 -3.54 5.88 -28.52
C LEU A 423 -5.06 5.94 -28.71
N PRO A 424 -5.87 6.44 -27.74
CA PRO A 424 -7.33 6.53 -27.88
C PRO A 424 -7.80 7.49 -28.97
N LEU A 425 -7.04 8.56 -29.26
CA LEU A 425 -7.48 9.67 -30.14
C LEU A 425 -7.89 9.23 -31.54
N ARG A 426 -7.33 8.11 -32.00
CA ARG A 426 -7.66 7.48 -33.29
C ARG A 426 -9.12 6.96 -33.39
N LEU A 427 -9.93 7.04 -32.32
CA LEU A 427 -11.36 6.71 -32.32
C LEU A 427 -12.30 7.90 -32.53
N GLY A 428 -11.76 9.07 -32.88
CA GLY A 428 -12.57 10.29 -33.04
C GLY A 428 -12.82 11.00 -31.71
N VAL A 429 -11.92 10.84 -30.73
CA VAL A 429 -12.02 11.52 -29.44
C VAL A 429 -11.94 13.02 -29.65
N LYS A 430 -12.98 13.72 -29.21
CA LYS A 430 -13.07 15.19 -29.20
C LYS A 430 -12.79 15.76 -27.82
N MET A 431 -13.07 15.00 -26.76
CA MET A 431 -12.91 15.44 -25.38
C MET A 431 -12.08 14.41 -24.61
N LEU A 432 -10.96 14.86 -24.08
CA LEU A 432 -10.00 14.05 -23.35
C LEU A 432 -9.90 14.53 -21.90
N PHE A 433 -10.30 13.70 -20.95
CA PHE A 433 -10.17 13.97 -19.53
C PHE A 433 -9.00 13.16 -18.97
N LEU A 434 -7.98 13.85 -18.46
CA LEU A 434 -6.81 13.24 -17.87
C LEU A 434 -6.91 13.32 -16.35
N VAL A 435 -6.97 12.16 -15.70
CA VAL A 435 -7.14 12.04 -14.25
C VAL A 435 -5.89 11.38 -13.69
N GLY A 436 -5.20 12.03 -12.76
CA GLY A 436 -3.90 11.55 -12.28
C GLY A 436 -3.34 12.34 -11.11
N ASP A 437 -2.08 12.04 -10.76
CA ASP A 437 -1.34 12.72 -9.71
C ASP A 437 0.08 13.04 -10.21
N PRO A 438 0.48 14.32 -10.29
CA PRO A 438 1.79 14.72 -10.80
C PRO A 438 2.95 14.32 -9.88
N HIS A 439 2.70 14.04 -8.60
CA HIS A 439 3.72 13.70 -7.60
C HIS A 439 3.90 12.19 -7.41
N GLN A 440 3.01 11.35 -7.97
CA GLN A 440 3.17 9.90 -8.00
C GLN A 440 3.97 9.45 -9.23
N PHE A 441 3.98 8.16 -9.51
CA PHE A 441 4.81 7.57 -10.55
C PHE A 441 4.68 8.24 -11.93
N LYS A 442 5.83 8.23 -12.60
CA LYS A 442 6.02 8.64 -13.99
C LYS A 442 5.91 7.44 -14.94
N PRO A 443 5.83 7.67 -16.26
CA PRO A 443 5.96 6.61 -17.25
C PRO A 443 7.25 5.82 -17.09
N ARG A 444 7.17 4.51 -17.33
CA ARG A 444 8.34 3.62 -17.28
C ARG A 444 9.18 3.84 -18.52
N VAL A 445 10.47 4.07 -18.31
CA VAL A 445 11.48 4.23 -19.36
C VAL A 445 12.64 3.31 -19.03
N ASN A 446 13.08 2.51 -20.01
CA ASN A 446 14.10 1.48 -19.78
C ASN A 446 15.51 2.06 -19.64
N SER A 447 15.82 3.15 -20.35
CA SER A 447 17.14 3.82 -20.28
C SER A 447 17.16 4.95 -19.25
N GLU A 448 18.16 4.91 -18.35
CA GLU A 448 18.41 6.01 -17.40
C GLU A 448 18.79 7.31 -18.10
N GLU A 449 19.54 7.23 -19.21
CA GLU A 449 19.90 8.39 -20.00
C GLU A 449 18.64 9.02 -20.63
N ALA A 450 17.73 8.20 -21.17
CA ALA A 450 16.44 8.69 -21.67
C ALA A 450 15.61 9.39 -20.58
N MET A 451 15.65 8.86 -19.36
CA MET A 451 14.94 9.43 -18.22
C MET A 451 15.57 10.76 -17.77
N LYS A 452 16.87 10.75 -17.47
CA LYS A 452 17.58 11.88 -16.82
C LYS A 452 17.98 12.98 -17.81
N VAL A 453 18.40 12.61 -19.02
CA VAL A 453 18.93 13.54 -20.02
C VAL A 453 17.85 13.94 -21.03
N LEU A 454 17.03 12.99 -21.48
CA LEU A 454 16.01 13.25 -22.51
C LEU A 454 14.61 13.55 -21.95
N ASN A 455 14.38 13.41 -20.63
CA ASN A 455 13.08 13.64 -19.99
C ASN A 455 11.93 12.79 -20.59
N LEU A 456 12.21 11.55 -21.01
CA LEU A 456 11.16 10.64 -21.52
C LEU A 456 10.24 10.09 -20.43
N ASP A 457 10.60 10.29 -19.15
CA ASP A 457 9.76 9.99 -17.99
C ASP A 457 8.69 11.07 -17.75
N LYS A 458 8.44 11.99 -18.68
CA LYS A 458 7.40 13.02 -18.54
C LYS A 458 6.19 12.64 -19.38
N SER A 459 5.05 12.45 -18.71
CA SER A 459 3.76 12.24 -19.34
C SER A 459 3.20 13.51 -19.97
N PHE A 460 2.24 13.37 -20.87
CA PHE A 460 1.45 14.52 -21.35
C PHE A 460 0.72 15.23 -20.20
N PHE A 461 0.25 14.46 -19.20
CA PHE A 461 -0.30 15.01 -17.96
C PHE A 461 0.70 15.93 -17.26
N HIS A 462 1.95 15.50 -17.08
CA HIS A 462 3.01 16.32 -16.49
C HIS A 462 3.27 17.60 -17.32
N ARG A 463 3.34 17.49 -18.65
CA ARG A 463 3.56 18.62 -19.54
C ARG A 463 2.47 19.69 -19.38
N VAL A 464 1.20 19.29 -19.44
CA VAL A 464 0.07 20.20 -19.26
C VAL A 464 0.03 20.76 -17.83
N HIS A 465 0.25 19.93 -16.82
CA HIS A 465 0.32 20.39 -15.43
C HIS A 465 1.37 21.49 -15.25
N LYS A 466 2.60 21.28 -15.75
CA LYS A 466 3.71 22.22 -15.64
C LYS A 466 3.45 23.56 -16.34
N ILE A 467 2.68 23.57 -17.42
CA ILE A 467 2.31 24.81 -18.14
C ILE A 467 1.36 25.69 -17.32
N PHE A 468 0.45 25.07 -16.54
CA PHE A 468 -0.62 25.78 -15.87
C PHE A 468 -0.48 25.91 -14.35
N GLU A 469 0.43 25.16 -13.71
CA GLU A 469 0.63 25.17 -12.26
C GLU A 469 1.03 26.55 -11.70
N LYS A 470 1.77 27.36 -12.48
CA LYS A 470 2.31 28.66 -12.05
C LYS A 470 1.50 29.88 -12.50
N LYS A 471 0.26 29.69 -12.98
CA LYS A 471 -0.58 30.78 -13.48
C LYS A 471 -1.62 31.19 -12.42
N ASP A 472 -1.92 32.49 -12.34
CA ASP A 472 -2.94 33.04 -11.44
C ASP A 472 -4.32 32.39 -11.63
N LYS A 473 -4.62 31.99 -12.88
CA LYS A 473 -5.80 31.21 -13.25
C LYS A 473 -5.35 29.87 -13.84
N THR A 474 -5.63 28.78 -13.13
CA THR A 474 -5.36 27.41 -13.59
C THR A 474 -6.63 26.72 -14.10
N PRO A 475 -6.59 26.03 -15.25
CA PRO A 475 -7.69 25.18 -15.72
C PRO A 475 -7.70 23.79 -15.06
N ILE A 476 -6.72 23.48 -14.19
CA ILE A 476 -6.60 22.18 -13.52
C ILE A 476 -7.58 22.13 -12.33
N LEU A 477 -8.38 21.07 -12.27
CA LEU A 477 -9.22 20.79 -11.10
C LEU A 477 -8.48 19.91 -10.11
N SER A 478 -8.24 20.42 -8.91
CA SER A 478 -7.53 19.70 -7.86
C SER A 478 -8.48 19.16 -6.79
N LEU A 479 -8.46 17.84 -6.58
CA LEU A 479 -9.10 17.20 -5.43
C LEU A 479 -8.21 17.39 -4.20
N ASN A 480 -8.81 17.78 -3.07
CA ASN A 480 -8.06 18.21 -1.89
C ASN A 480 -8.45 17.50 -0.59
N THR A 481 -9.27 16.45 -0.63
CA THR A 481 -9.68 15.71 0.57
C THR A 481 -9.35 14.24 0.38
N GLN A 482 -8.53 13.68 1.27
CA GLN A 482 -8.10 12.28 1.22
C GLN A 482 -8.82 11.45 2.29
N TYR A 483 -9.19 10.21 1.93
CA TYR A 483 -10.02 9.31 2.73
C TYR A 483 -9.32 7.99 3.10
N ARG A 484 -8.04 7.84 2.74
CA ARG A 484 -7.30 6.57 2.84
C ARG A 484 -6.48 6.47 4.12
N MET A 485 -5.64 7.47 4.38
CA MET A 485 -4.55 7.43 5.34
C MET A 485 -4.94 8.11 6.64
N THR A 486 -4.53 7.56 7.79
CA THR A 486 -4.59 8.27 9.07
C THR A 486 -3.84 9.60 9.01
N LYS A 487 -4.19 10.55 9.88
CA LYS A 487 -3.56 11.88 9.95
C LYS A 487 -2.04 11.80 10.10
N ALA A 488 -1.55 10.88 10.93
CA ALA A 488 -0.12 10.70 11.19
C ALA A 488 0.66 10.26 9.94
N ILE A 489 0.07 9.46 9.06
CA ILE A 489 0.69 9.03 7.79
C ILE A 489 0.60 10.14 6.74
N ALA A 490 -0.56 10.80 6.64
CA ALA A 490 -0.81 11.80 5.61
C ALA A 490 -0.05 13.13 5.85
N GLN A 491 0.38 13.40 7.08
CA GLN A 491 0.94 14.69 7.49
C GLN A 491 2.18 15.08 6.67
N TRP A 492 3.24 14.28 6.69
CA TRP A 492 4.47 14.61 5.97
C TRP A 492 4.29 14.64 4.44
N PRO A 493 3.66 13.63 3.78
CA PRO A 493 3.42 13.70 2.34
C PRO A 493 2.59 14.93 1.94
N ASN A 494 1.61 15.33 2.76
CA ASN A 494 0.82 16.53 2.52
C ASN A 494 1.68 17.80 2.59
N HIS A 495 2.55 17.92 3.60
CA HIS A 495 3.46 19.05 3.73
C HIS A 495 4.43 19.13 2.55
N TYR A 496 5.17 18.05 2.31
CA TYR A 496 6.27 18.02 1.35
C TYR A 496 5.81 18.07 -0.12
N PHE A 497 4.86 17.22 -0.52
CA PHE A 497 4.42 17.13 -1.93
C PHE A 497 3.29 18.09 -2.27
N TYR A 498 2.38 18.34 -1.33
CA TYR A 498 1.10 19.01 -1.62
C TYR A 498 0.93 20.34 -0.88
N LYS A 499 2.01 20.88 -0.29
CA LYS A 499 2.06 22.21 0.35
C LYS A 499 0.99 22.41 1.43
N GLY A 500 0.64 21.34 2.15
CA GLY A 500 -0.37 21.35 3.21
C GLY A 500 -1.82 21.50 2.74
N MET A 501 -2.10 21.43 1.43
CA MET A 501 -3.44 21.69 0.88
C MET A 501 -4.43 20.53 1.05
N LEU A 502 -3.96 19.32 1.44
CA LEU A 502 -4.84 18.16 1.62
C LEU A 502 -5.53 18.15 2.99
N LYS A 503 -6.84 17.95 2.97
CA LYS A 503 -7.68 17.64 4.14
C LYS A 503 -7.71 16.13 4.37
N ASN A 504 -7.76 15.72 5.64
CA ASN A 504 -7.83 14.32 6.05
C ASN A 504 -9.21 14.00 6.61
N GLU A 505 -9.98 13.15 5.91
CA GLU A 505 -11.31 12.68 6.32
C GLU A 505 -11.35 11.14 6.38
N SER A 506 -10.21 10.53 6.74
CA SER A 506 -10.10 9.08 6.84
C SER A 506 -10.90 8.56 8.04
N THR A 507 -11.70 7.52 7.82
CA THR A 507 -12.47 6.84 8.87
C THR A 507 -11.87 5.47 9.21
N VAL A 508 -10.55 5.34 9.07
CA VAL A 508 -9.83 4.08 9.28
C VAL A 508 -9.96 3.68 10.75
N GLN A 509 -10.40 2.44 11.00
CA GLN A 509 -10.57 1.93 12.35
C GLN A 509 -9.21 1.83 13.06
N PRO A 510 -9.13 2.22 14.34
CA PRO A 510 -7.88 2.12 15.09
C PRO A 510 -7.51 0.65 15.32
N LEU A 511 -6.25 0.30 15.01
CA LEU A 511 -5.67 -1.02 15.29
C LEU A 511 -4.96 -1.05 16.66
N GLY A 512 -4.84 0.11 17.33
CA GLY A 512 -4.19 0.26 18.63
C GLY A 512 -2.69 -0.02 18.64
N ILE A 513 -2.07 0.07 17.47
CA ILE A 513 -0.63 0.14 17.26
C ILE A 513 -0.25 1.53 16.76
N TYR A 514 1.04 1.88 16.81
CA TYR A 514 1.54 3.13 16.24
C TYR A 514 1.07 3.31 14.80
N LYS A 515 0.73 4.55 14.44
CA LYS A 515 0.27 4.90 13.09
C LYS A 515 1.44 5.18 12.14
N TYR A 516 2.57 5.64 12.68
CA TYR A 516 3.73 6.06 11.91
C TYR A 516 4.99 5.92 12.78
N LYS A 517 5.98 5.14 12.32
CA LYS A 517 7.30 4.98 12.96
C LYS A 517 8.41 4.80 11.92
N LEU A 518 9.56 5.40 12.19
CA LEU A 518 10.81 5.22 11.46
C LEU A 518 11.77 4.46 12.37
N LEU A 519 12.27 3.33 11.89
CA LEU A 519 13.16 2.44 12.61
C LEU A 519 14.54 2.54 11.98
N ASN A 520 15.43 3.27 12.65
CA ASN A 520 16.82 3.44 12.25
C ASN A 520 17.65 2.30 12.85
N HIS A 521 18.25 1.45 12.03
CA HIS A 521 19.14 0.38 12.49
C HIS A 521 20.56 0.56 11.98
N SER A 522 21.52 -0.04 12.70
CA SER A 522 22.94 -0.01 12.35
C SER A 522 23.40 -1.19 11.48
N SER A 523 22.53 -2.16 11.19
CA SER A 523 22.89 -3.36 10.40
C SER A 523 23.41 -2.99 9.01
N PRO A 524 24.62 -3.48 8.62
CA PRO A 524 25.20 -3.20 7.31
C PRO A 524 24.48 -3.97 6.19
N GLU A 525 24.55 -3.43 4.97
CA GLU A 525 24.13 -4.13 3.76
C GLU A 525 25.14 -5.24 3.39
N GLU A 526 24.67 -6.26 2.68
CA GLU A 526 25.54 -7.33 2.16
C GLU A 526 26.45 -6.80 1.02
N GLU A 527 27.45 -7.59 0.62
CA GLU A 527 28.40 -7.19 -0.45
C GLU A 527 27.73 -6.86 -1.79
N ASP A 528 26.54 -7.41 -2.05
CA ASP A 528 25.76 -7.11 -3.25
C ASP A 528 25.17 -5.69 -3.26
N GLY A 529 25.04 -5.04 -2.09
CA GLY A 529 24.37 -3.76 -1.91
C GLY A 529 22.87 -3.78 -2.27
N LEU A 530 22.26 -4.96 -2.44
CA LEU A 530 20.86 -5.18 -2.82
C LEU A 530 20.07 -5.86 -1.70
N THR A 531 20.78 -6.44 -0.71
CA THR A 531 20.19 -7.10 0.45
C THR A 531 20.75 -6.57 1.77
N ASN A 532 19.93 -6.69 2.82
CA ASN A 532 20.31 -6.39 4.20
C ASN A 532 19.65 -7.44 5.11
N MET A 533 20.46 -8.37 5.61
CA MET A 533 20.02 -9.50 6.44
C MET A 533 19.42 -9.05 7.77
N GLY A 534 20.01 -8.05 8.43
CA GLY A 534 19.51 -7.57 9.72
C GLY A 534 18.19 -6.81 9.58
N GLU A 535 18.03 -6.01 8.53
CA GLU A 535 16.76 -5.36 8.21
C GLU A 535 15.68 -6.41 7.88
N ALA A 536 16.01 -7.44 7.11
CA ALA A 536 15.08 -8.52 6.79
C ALA A 536 14.64 -9.28 8.05
N LYS A 537 15.58 -9.58 8.97
CA LYS A 537 15.28 -10.17 10.28
C LYS A 537 14.30 -9.30 11.07
N LEU A 538 14.61 -8.01 11.21
CA LEU A 538 13.76 -7.01 11.89
C LEU A 538 12.33 -6.99 11.31
N ILE A 539 12.19 -7.03 9.99
CA ILE A 539 10.89 -7.04 9.32
C ILE A 539 10.09 -8.31 9.62
N VAL A 540 10.74 -9.47 9.61
CA VAL A 540 10.11 -10.76 9.97
C VAL A 540 9.67 -10.75 11.44
N ASP A 541 10.51 -10.23 12.33
CA ASP A 541 10.24 -10.07 13.75
C ASP A 541 9.05 -9.14 14.04
N ILE A 542 9.01 -7.97 13.40
CA ILE A 542 7.88 -7.04 13.46
C ILE A 542 6.60 -7.72 12.97
N THR A 543 6.69 -8.44 11.86
CA THR A 543 5.54 -9.13 11.27
C THR A 543 5.02 -10.23 12.20
N TYR A 544 5.90 -10.99 12.83
CA TYR A 544 5.55 -11.98 13.84
C TYR A 544 4.86 -11.32 15.05
N ALA A 545 5.42 -10.22 15.56
CA ALA A 545 4.82 -9.50 16.68
C ALA A 545 3.43 -8.93 16.34
N LEU A 546 3.24 -8.39 15.13
CA LEU A 546 1.93 -7.96 14.64
C LEU A 546 0.92 -9.12 14.59
N LEU A 547 1.32 -10.29 14.08
CA LEU A 547 0.48 -11.49 14.07
C LEU A 547 0.09 -11.92 15.49
N MET A 548 1.02 -11.84 16.44
CA MET A 548 0.76 -12.18 17.84
C MET A 548 -0.20 -11.18 18.49
N LEU A 549 0.00 -9.88 18.29
CA LEU A 549 -0.89 -8.83 18.81
C LEU A 549 -2.30 -8.93 18.23
N MET A 550 -2.42 -9.20 16.94
CA MET A 550 -3.71 -9.27 16.24
C MET A 550 -4.38 -10.64 16.36
N GLY A 551 -3.64 -11.68 16.76
CA GLY A 551 -4.10 -13.06 16.83
C GLY A 551 -4.89 -13.44 18.09
N LEU A 552 -5.02 -12.54 19.08
CA LEU A 552 -5.52 -12.87 20.43
C LEU A 552 -6.94 -12.42 20.77
N GLY A 553 -7.60 -11.56 19.98
CA GLY A 553 -8.99 -11.27 20.31
C GLY A 553 -9.64 -10.12 19.54
N LYS A 554 -10.90 -10.35 19.16
CA LYS A 554 -11.96 -9.34 18.90
C LYS A 554 -11.88 -8.39 17.71
N PHE A 555 -10.85 -8.37 16.86
CA PHE A 555 -10.99 -7.69 15.55
C PHE A 555 -11.84 -8.58 14.62
N GLY A 556 -13.12 -8.23 14.45
CA GLY A 556 -14.07 -8.95 13.58
C GLY A 556 -13.79 -8.81 12.07
N PHE A 557 -12.60 -8.37 11.67
CA PHE A 557 -12.23 -8.08 10.28
C PHE A 557 -10.79 -8.51 9.96
N LYS A 558 -10.53 -8.81 8.69
CA LYS A 558 -9.19 -9.16 8.19
C LYS A 558 -8.33 -7.90 8.06
N VAL A 559 -7.05 -8.02 8.40
CA VAL A 559 -6.05 -6.94 8.26
C VAL A 559 -5.13 -7.28 7.10
N SER A 560 -4.77 -6.28 6.30
CA SER A 560 -3.79 -6.42 5.21
C SER A 560 -2.44 -5.81 5.61
N LEU A 561 -1.35 -6.56 5.43
CA LEU A 561 0.02 -6.12 5.62
C LEU A 561 0.78 -6.19 4.30
N GLY A 562 1.33 -5.06 3.86
CA GLY A 562 2.24 -5.00 2.72
C GLY A 562 3.66 -4.70 3.18
N ILE A 563 4.63 -5.47 2.70
CA ILE A 563 6.06 -5.23 2.88
C ILE A 563 6.61 -4.82 1.52
N ILE A 564 7.09 -3.58 1.43
CA ILE A 564 7.55 -2.96 0.19
C ILE A 564 9.07 -2.81 0.28
N THR A 565 9.78 -3.25 -0.74
CA THR A 565 11.22 -2.98 -0.90
C THR A 565 11.52 -2.48 -2.31
N LEU A 566 12.64 -1.76 -2.49
CA LEU A 566 13.10 -1.30 -3.80
C LEU A 566 13.84 -2.38 -4.60
N PHE A 567 14.29 -3.45 -3.94
CA PHE A 567 15.18 -4.49 -4.49
C PHE A 567 14.48 -5.84 -4.57
N GLU A 568 14.77 -6.58 -5.63
CA GLU A 568 14.15 -7.89 -5.87
C GLU A 568 14.75 -8.95 -4.95
N GLU A 569 16.06 -8.85 -4.77
CA GLU A 569 16.90 -9.69 -3.93
C GLU A 569 16.47 -9.59 -2.47
N GLN A 570 16.20 -8.37 -1.97
CA GLN A 570 15.67 -8.17 -0.61
C GLN A 570 14.26 -8.76 -0.45
N ARG A 571 13.39 -8.65 -1.47
CA ARG A 571 12.05 -9.27 -1.45
C ARG A 571 12.20 -10.77 -1.26
N ASP A 572 13.05 -11.39 -2.06
CA ASP A 572 13.25 -12.84 -2.06
C ASP A 572 13.90 -13.30 -0.76
N LEU A 573 14.83 -12.51 -0.20
CA LEU A 573 15.40 -12.76 1.11
C LEU A 573 14.34 -12.73 2.22
N ILE A 574 13.50 -11.69 2.27
CA ILE A 574 12.43 -11.59 3.27
C ILE A 574 11.47 -12.78 3.16
N ILE A 575 11.08 -13.17 1.95
CA ILE A 575 10.21 -14.34 1.72
C ILE A 575 10.89 -15.62 2.23
N LYS A 576 12.17 -15.83 1.88
CA LYS A 576 12.96 -16.97 2.34
C LYS A 576 13.04 -17.02 3.87
N MET A 577 13.23 -15.89 4.53
CA MET A 577 13.27 -15.81 5.99
C MET A 577 11.91 -16.12 6.61
N PHE A 578 10.80 -15.67 6.02
CA PHE A 578 9.45 -16.08 6.47
C PHE A 578 9.26 -17.60 6.40
N ASP A 579 9.70 -18.25 5.32
CA ASP A 579 9.55 -19.69 5.14
C ASP A 579 10.40 -20.51 6.12
N GLN A 580 11.57 -19.96 6.49
CA GLN A 580 12.50 -20.59 7.43
C GLN A 580 12.14 -20.34 8.91
N GLU A 581 11.35 -19.31 9.20
CA GLU A 581 11.03 -18.91 10.57
C GLU A 581 10.05 -19.88 11.26
N GLU A 582 10.57 -20.67 12.20
CA GLU A 582 9.80 -21.69 12.92
C GLU A 582 8.65 -21.10 13.76
N ARG A 583 8.81 -19.86 14.25
CA ARG A 583 7.77 -19.17 15.02
C ARG A 583 6.45 -19.06 14.24
N PHE A 584 6.48 -18.89 12.91
CA PHE A 584 5.26 -18.83 12.09
C PHE A 584 4.55 -20.19 11.98
N LYS A 585 5.27 -21.31 12.09
CA LYS A 585 4.69 -22.67 12.04
C LYS A 585 3.79 -22.93 13.25
N SER A 586 4.17 -22.38 14.42
CA SER A 586 3.41 -22.49 15.68
C SER A 586 2.09 -21.71 15.69
N ILE A 587 1.92 -20.74 14.78
CA ILE A 587 0.69 -19.95 14.67
C ILE A 587 -0.39 -20.78 13.96
N SER A 588 -1.63 -20.78 14.47
CA SER A 588 -2.73 -21.49 13.82
C SER A 588 -3.03 -20.93 12.42
N LYS A 589 -3.47 -21.79 11.50
CA LYS A 589 -3.84 -21.39 10.13
C LYS A 589 -4.89 -20.28 10.14
N GLU A 590 -5.87 -20.36 11.03
CA GLU A 590 -6.92 -19.34 11.18
C GLU A 590 -6.35 -17.96 11.54
N ARG A 591 -5.32 -17.90 12.41
CA ARG A 591 -4.65 -16.64 12.77
C ARG A 591 -3.86 -16.07 11.59
N ARG A 592 -3.15 -16.92 10.84
CA ARG A 592 -2.46 -16.49 9.62
C ARG A 592 -3.45 -15.96 8.57
N ASP A 593 -4.60 -16.62 8.39
CA ASP A 593 -5.61 -16.22 7.40
C ASP A 593 -6.35 -14.90 7.75
N ARG A 594 -6.25 -14.43 9.00
CA ARG A 594 -6.76 -13.11 9.42
C ARG A 594 -5.87 -11.96 8.99
N MET A 595 -4.59 -12.22 8.72
CA MET A 595 -3.63 -11.22 8.28
C MET A 595 -3.10 -11.57 6.88
N ASN A 596 -3.52 -10.80 5.88
CA ASN A 596 -3.08 -11.02 4.52
C ASN A 596 -1.73 -10.32 4.29
N ILE A 597 -0.64 -11.08 4.35
CA ILE A 597 0.73 -10.59 4.20
C ILE A 597 1.12 -10.66 2.72
N LYS A 598 1.69 -9.56 2.20
CA LYS A 598 2.24 -9.49 0.85
C LYS A 598 3.61 -8.84 0.88
N VAL A 599 4.63 -9.54 0.39
CA VAL A 599 5.98 -9.00 0.19
C VAL A 599 6.16 -8.69 -1.29
N VAL A 600 6.49 -7.45 -1.63
CA VAL A 600 6.47 -6.96 -3.00
C VAL A 600 7.63 -6.00 -3.27
N LYS A 601 8.11 -6.02 -4.52
CA LYS A 601 8.99 -4.99 -5.04
C LYS A 601 8.18 -3.74 -5.36
N MET A 602 8.80 -2.56 -5.23
CA MET A 602 8.13 -1.28 -5.45
C MET A 602 7.57 -1.10 -6.87
N SER A 603 8.23 -1.68 -7.88
CA SER A 603 7.71 -1.71 -9.27
C SER A 603 6.39 -2.46 -9.40
N ASP A 604 6.09 -3.36 -8.48
CA ASP A 604 4.89 -4.20 -8.50
C ASP A 604 3.79 -3.55 -7.63
N CYS A 605 4.18 -2.67 -6.70
CA CYS A 605 3.27 -1.79 -5.94
C CYS A 605 2.55 -0.76 -6.81
N PHE A 606 2.99 -0.58 -8.07
CA PHE A 606 2.32 0.19 -9.13
C PHE A 606 0.86 -0.27 -9.34
N GLN A 607 0.54 -1.50 -8.94
CA GLN A 607 -0.71 -2.16 -9.21
C GLN A 607 -1.77 -1.87 -8.11
N GLY A 608 -2.17 -0.60 -7.93
CA GLY A 608 -3.43 -0.18 -7.26
C GLY A 608 -3.69 -0.68 -5.83
N SER A 609 -2.72 -1.34 -5.20
CA SER A 609 -2.88 -2.00 -3.91
C SER A 609 -2.68 -1.00 -2.78
N GLN A 610 -3.38 -1.24 -1.68
CA GLN A 610 -3.36 -0.45 -0.45
C GLN A 610 -3.48 -1.47 0.68
N CYS A 611 -2.71 -1.30 1.74
CA CYS A 611 -2.78 -2.19 2.90
C CYS A 611 -3.11 -1.39 4.15
N ASP A 612 -3.67 -2.06 5.15
CA ASP A 612 -3.94 -1.43 6.44
C ASP A 612 -2.62 -1.10 7.14
N ILE A 613 -1.63 -1.99 7.02
CA ILE A 613 -0.27 -1.82 7.51
C ILE A 613 0.71 -1.89 6.32
N ILE A 614 1.67 -0.97 6.26
CA ILE A 614 2.82 -1.05 5.36
C ILE A 614 4.12 -1.02 6.15
N ILE A 615 5.05 -1.90 5.78
CA ILE A 615 6.46 -1.84 6.18
C ILE A 615 7.27 -1.52 4.92
N LEU A 616 8.02 -0.43 4.92
CA LEU A 616 8.94 -0.06 3.85
C LEU A 616 10.37 -0.45 4.25
N SER A 617 10.98 -1.32 3.46
CA SER A 617 12.37 -1.75 3.57
C SER A 617 13.26 -0.88 2.68
N CYS A 618 14.20 -0.17 3.28
CA CYS A 618 15.11 0.76 2.59
C CYS A 618 16.41 0.09 2.13
N VAL A 619 16.88 -0.94 2.83
CA VAL A 619 18.05 -1.80 2.54
C VAL A 619 19.40 -1.08 2.65
N GLN A 620 19.60 -0.06 1.81
CA GLN A 620 20.93 0.41 1.47
C GLN A 620 21.51 1.39 2.47
N SER A 621 22.79 1.24 2.78
CA SER A 621 23.58 2.21 3.55
C SER A 621 24.20 3.29 2.66
N LYS A 622 24.42 2.97 1.37
CA LYS A 622 24.80 3.93 0.33
C LYS A 622 23.61 4.23 -0.56
N PRO A 623 22.94 5.37 -0.37
CA PRO A 623 21.70 5.64 -1.05
C PRO A 623 21.91 5.79 -2.56
N THR A 624 21.15 5.01 -3.33
CA THR A 624 21.10 5.10 -4.80
C THR A 624 20.01 6.08 -5.25
N ASP A 625 20.04 6.46 -6.54
CA ASP A 625 19.00 7.28 -7.16
C ASP A 625 17.58 6.73 -6.97
N ARG A 626 17.42 5.42 -6.73
CA ARG A 626 16.12 4.77 -6.54
C ARG A 626 15.42 5.20 -5.25
N ILE A 627 16.16 5.30 -4.14
CA ILE A 627 15.57 5.69 -2.84
C ILE A 627 15.40 7.20 -2.70
N TYR A 628 16.12 7.96 -3.54
CA TYR A 628 16.03 9.41 -3.64
C TYR A 628 14.98 9.92 -4.63
N ASP A 629 14.32 9.03 -5.37
CA ASP A 629 13.23 9.42 -6.26
C ASP A 629 11.99 9.84 -5.44
N PRO A 630 11.61 11.14 -5.46
CA PRO A 630 10.47 11.65 -4.71
C PRO A 630 9.15 10.97 -5.08
N HIS A 631 9.00 10.52 -6.34
CA HIS A 631 7.78 9.88 -6.80
C HIS A 631 7.61 8.48 -6.20
N ARG A 632 8.73 7.75 -6.01
CA ARG A 632 8.72 6.44 -5.34
C ARG A 632 8.37 6.61 -3.88
N ILE A 633 9.00 7.56 -3.19
CA ILE A 633 8.69 7.84 -1.78
C ILE A 633 7.24 8.27 -1.60
N CYS A 634 6.73 9.20 -2.42
CA CYS A 634 5.32 9.59 -2.39
C CYS A 634 4.38 8.38 -2.52
N VAL A 635 4.68 7.44 -3.42
CA VAL A 635 3.84 6.24 -3.58
C VAL A 635 3.96 5.32 -2.37
N SER A 636 5.17 4.99 -1.91
CA SER A 636 5.42 4.05 -0.82
C SER A 636 4.72 4.50 0.47
N LEU A 637 4.89 5.76 0.85
CA LEU A 637 4.33 6.30 2.08
C LEU A 637 2.79 6.38 2.03
N THR A 638 2.21 6.52 0.83
CA THR A 638 0.75 6.65 0.64
C THR A 638 0.02 5.33 0.39
N ARG A 639 0.68 4.18 0.56
CA ARG A 639 0.06 2.84 0.46
C ARG A 639 -0.61 2.37 1.75
N ALA A 640 -0.17 2.88 2.90
CA ALA A 640 -0.70 2.52 4.21
C ALA A 640 -2.03 3.23 4.49
N LYS A 641 -2.99 2.53 5.10
CA LYS A 641 -4.21 3.17 5.63
C LYS A 641 -4.07 3.52 7.10
N HIS A 642 -3.65 2.55 7.93
CA HIS A 642 -3.59 2.70 9.39
C HIS A 642 -2.18 2.92 9.90
N THR A 643 -1.25 2.03 9.57
CA THR A 643 0.13 2.02 10.10
C THR A 643 1.17 2.00 8.98
N LEU A 644 2.16 2.87 9.10
CA LEU A 644 3.34 2.90 8.25
C LEU A 644 4.60 2.76 9.11
N ILE A 645 5.42 1.77 8.80
CA ILE A 645 6.74 1.55 9.41
C ILE A 645 7.78 1.69 8.29
N ILE A 646 8.83 2.47 8.51
CA ILE A 646 9.97 2.57 7.58
C ILE A 646 11.19 2.01 8.29
N CYS A 647 11.83 0.99 7.73
CA CYS A 647 13.04 0.37 8.26
C CYS A 647 14.22 0.69 7.35
N GLY A 648 15.33 1.14 7.93
CA GLY A 648 16.57 1.32 7.19
C GLY A 648 17.71 1.80 8.06
N ASN A 649 18.90 1.92 7.46
CA ASN A 649 20.00 2.70 8.02
C ASN A 649 19.79 4.19 7.73
N LEU A 650 18.73 4.74 8.32
CA LEU A 650 18.16 6.05 8.00
C LEU A 650 19.14 7.21 8.26
N SER A 651 20.08 7.02 9.19
CA SER A 651 21.15 7.98 9.46
C SER A 651 22.00 8.30 8.21
N LYS A 652 22.09 7.36 7.25
CA LYS A 652 22.82 7.56 5.99
C LYS A 652 22.07 8.41 4.96
N TYR A 653 20.78 8.68 5.17
CA TYR A 653 19.97 9.45 4.22
C TYR A 653 19.93 10.95 4.53
N LYS A 654 20.52 11.39 5.65
CA LYS A 654 20.52 12.80 6.11
C LYS A 654 21.15 13.80 5.13
N GLU A 655 21.99 13.34 4.20
CA GLU A 655 22.56 14.19 3.14
C GLU A 655 21.54 14.60 2.06
N ASN A 656 20.47 13.83 1.87
CA ASN A 656 19.43 14.15 0.92
C ASN A 656 18.36 15.04 1.56
N ALA A 657 18.07 16.18 0.93
CA ALA A 657 17.15 17.18 1.48
C ALA A 657 15.73 16.63 1.80
N MET A 658 15.19 15.74 0.96
CA MET A 658 13.87 15.14 1.20
C MET A 658 13.89 14.21 2.41
N TRP A 659 14.90 13.34 2.48
CA TRP A 659 15.02 12.39 3.58
C TRP A 659 15.37 13.09 4.90
N LYS A 660 16.19 14.14 4.86
CA LYS A 660 16.42 14.99 6.01
C LYS A 660 15.11 15.59 6.52
N ASP A 661 14.30 16.20 5.65
CA ASP A 661 12.99 16.76 6.03
C ASP A 661 12.04 15.69 6.61
N LEU A 662 12.05 14.47 6.06
CA LEU A 662 11.29 13.33 6.58
C LEU A 662 11.78 12.88 7.97
N LEU A 663 13.09 12.86 8.19
CA LEU A 663 13.69 12.46 9.47
C LEU A 663 13.46 13.53 10.53
N ASP A 664 13.65 14.80 10.20
CA ASP A 664 13.38 15.93 11.08
C ASP A 664 11.90 15.94 11.51
N ASP A 665 10.94 15.74 10.59
CA ASP A 665 9.51 15.60 10.93
C ASP A 665 9.21 14.36 11.79
N ALA A 666 9.95 13.27 11.61
CA ALA A 666 9.78 12.08 12.43
C ALA A 666 10.37 12.27 13.84
N GLU A 667 11.52 12.94 13.98
CA GLU A 667 12.12 13.32 15.26
C GLU A 667 11.17 14.27 16.02
N ASP A 668 10.65 15.33 15.37
CA ASP A 668 9.70 16.29 15.95
C ASP A 668 8.40 15.63 16.45
N ARG A 669 8.01 14.51 15.84
CA ARG A 669 6.79 13.76 16.19
C ARG A 669 7.04 12.57 17.11
N ASP A 670 8.24 12.43 17.66
CA ASP A 670 8.64 11.28 18.50
C ASP A 670 8.37 9.94 17.78
N ALA A 671 8.65 9.93 16.48
CA ALA A 671 8.36 8.82 15.56
C ALA A 671 9.62 8.13 15.03
N LEU A 672 10.81 8.72 15.19
CA LEU A 672 12.09 8.08 14.91
C LEU A 672 12.56 7.25 16.12
N LEU A 673 13.04 6.04 15.88
CA LEU A 673 13.58 5.16 16.92
C LEU A 673 14.84 4.45 16.41
N ASP A 674 15.89 4.48 17.22
CA ASP A 674 17.12 3.73 16.98
C ASP A 674 16.98 2.29 17.50
N ILE A 675 17.42 1.33 16.69
CA ILE A 675 17.29 -0.10 16.95
C ILE A 675 18.64 -0.81 16.76
N GLU A 676 19.02 -1.58 17.78
CA GLU A 676 20.05 -2.61 17.68
C GLU A 676 19.41 -3.95 17.32
N VAL A 677 19.64 -4.44 16.10
CA VAL A 677 18.99 -5.64 15.55
C VAL A 677 19.30 -6.89 16.38
N ASP A 678 20.48 -6.96 16.99
CA ASP A 678 20.94 -8.11 17.79
C ASP A 678 20.25 -8.21 19.15
N GLN A 679 19.63 -7.13 19.64
CA GLN A 679 18.95 -7.11 20.94
C GLN A 679 17.45 -7.48 20.85
N LEU A 680 16.92 -7.72 19.64
CA LEU A 680 15.49 -7.92 19.39
C LEU A 680 14.99 -9.37 19.52
N ASP A 681 15.88 -10.34 19.78
CA ASP A 681 15.54 -11.77 19.85
C ASP A 681 14.53 -12.13 20.97
N LYS A 682 14.21 -11.19 21.87
CA LYS A 682 13.21 -11.37 22.92
C LYS A 682 11.85 -10.82 22.45
N PRO A 683 10.74 -11.57 22.41
CA PRO A 683 9.42 -11.09 21.99
C PRO A 683 8.85 -9.89 22.79
N LYS A 684 9.39 -9.60 23.98
CA LYS A 684 9.05 -8.42 24.79
C LYS A 684 9.55 -7.16 24.06
N ASN A 685 10.86 -7.08 23.80
CA ASN A 685 11.57 -6.59 22.60
C ASN A 685 10.84 -5.69 21.58
N ILE A 686 9.87 -6.33 20.93
CA ILE A 686 9.31 -5.87 19.66
C ILE A 686 7.91 -5.30 19.89
N LYS A 687 7.25 -5.64 21.00
CA LYS A 687 5.91 -5.11 21.33
C LYS A 687 5.94 -3.61 21.58
N TRP A 688 7.01 -3.10 22.20
CA TRP A 688 7.19 -1.66 22.43
C TRP A 688 7.43 -0.88 21.13
N LEU A 689 7.95 -1.52 20.09
CA LEU A 689 8.04 -0.92 18.75
C LEU A 689 6.67 -0.67 18.12
N LEU A 690 5.64 -1.38 18.59
CA LEU A 690 4.32 -1.41 17.96
C LEU A 690 3.23 -0.72 18.77
N ILE A 691 3.38 -0.56 20.08
CA ILE A 691 2.33 -0.04 20.97
C ILE A 691 2.73 1.32 21.58
N PRO A 692 1.86 2.35 21.55
CA PRO A 692 2.09 3.64 22.21
C PRO A 692 2.33 3.50 23.73
N CYS A 693 3.46 4.01 24.25
CA CYS A 693 3.82 3.93 25.68
C CYS A 693 2.99 4.84 26.61
N LYS A 694 2.12 5.71 26.07
CA LYS A 694 1.36 6.71 26.84
C LYS A 694 -0.15 6.47 26.85
N GLN A 695 -0.59 5.40 27.50
CA GLN A 695 -1.93 5.34 28.09
C GLN A 695 -1.84 4.98 29.57
N LYS A 696 -1.50 5.97 30.42
CA LYS A 696 -1.94 5.96 31.81
C LYS A 696 -3.48 6.04 31.77
N VAL A 697 -4.15 4.92 32.02
CA VAL A 697 -5.62 4.84 31.97
C VAL A 697 -6.19 5.39 33.28
N ILE A 698 -6.71 6.63 33.26
CA ILE A 698 -7.55 7.17 34.33
C ILE A 698 -9.00 6.82 34.00
N MET A 699 -9.63 5.91 34.75
CA MET A 699 -11.02 5.51 34.55
C MET A 699 -11.94 6.21 35.55
N LYS A 700 -12.93 6.97 35.03
CA LYS A 700 -13.97 7.66 35.81
C LYS A 700 -15.30 6.92 35.67
N ILE A 701 -15.93 6.51 36.77
CA ILE A 701 -17.19 5.72 36.76
C ILE A 701 -18.26 6.43 37.58
N GLY A 702 -19.48 6.56 37.04
CA GLY A 702 -20.67 7.10 37.72
C GLY A 702 -21.95 6.30 37.44
N THR A 703 -23.03 6.61 38.17
CA THR A 703 -24.30 5.85 38.25
C THR A 703 -25.27 6.04 37.08
N THR A 704 -25.08 7.05 36.24
CA THR A 704 -25.88 7.17 35.01
C THR A 704 -25.23 6.35 33.92
N LEU A 705 -25.90 5.28 33.48
CA LEU A 705 -25.53 4.45 32.33
C LEU A 705 -25.57 5.30 31.04
N LEU A 706 -24.57 6.16 30.86
CA LEU A 706 -24.23 6.79 29.60
C LEU A 706 -23.34 5.81 28.84
N PHE A 707 -23.89 5.24 27.77
CA PHE A 707 -23.15 4.53 26.73
C PHE A 707 -22.09 5.47 26.13
N LEU A 708 -20.93 5.57 26.79
CA LEU A 708 -19.68 6.00 26.17
C LEU A 708 -19.01 4.73 25.67
N ASN A 709 -18.82 4.64 24.35
CA ASN A 709 -18.13 3.55 23.68
C ASN A 709 -16.70 3.41 24.22
N VAL A 710 -16.53 2.57 25.23
CA VAL A 710 -15.24 1.99 25.60
C VAL A 710 -15.06 0.76 24.71
N PHE A 711 -14.64 0.99 23.47
CA PHE A 711 -14.12 -0.08 22.64
C PHE A 711 -12.60 -0.15 22.84
N SER A 712 -12.15 -1.32 23.31
CA SER A 712 -10.80 -1.86 23.18
C SER A 712 -9.74 -1.24 24.10
N PHE A 713 -9.32 -1.98 25.13
CA PHE A 713 -7.97 -2.55 25.25
C PHE A 713 -7.90 -3.36 26.55
N ALA A 714 -8.53 -4.55 26.52
CA ALA A 714 -8.16 -5.60 27.45
C ALA A 714 -6.92 -6.28 26.87
N VAL A 715 -5.75 -5.98 27.44
CA VAL A 715 -4.51 -6.69 27.15
C VAL A 715 -4.72 -8.14 27.57
N SER A 716 -5.06 -9.02 26.62
CA SER A 716 -5.13 -10.45 26.91
C SER A 716 -3.71 -10.94 27.23
N ARG A 717 -3.43 -11.27 28.50
CA ARG A 717 -2.19 -11.97 28.87
C ARG A 717 -2.18 -13.30 28.14
N VAL A 718 -1.22 -13.47 27.22
CA VAL A 718 -1.03 -14.75 26.55
C VAL A 718 -0.44 -15.70 27.55
N ILE A 719 -1.22 -16.70 27.96
CA ILE A 719 -0.72 -17.83 28.73
C ILE A 719 0.25 -18.61 27.82
N PHE A 720 1.54 -18.33 27.95
CA PHE A 720 2.63 -19.20 27.50
C PHE A 720 3.16 -19.97 28.72
N ASN A 721 3.58 -21.21 28.49
CA ASN A 721 4.06 -22.10 29.56
C ASN A 721 5.34 -21.50 30.20
N PRO A 722 5.36 -21.05 31.47
CA PRO A 722 6.31 -20.02 31.94
C PRO A 722 7.66 -20.55 32.43
N ILE A 723 7.85 -21.88 32.52
CA ILE A 723 8.99 -22.47 33.23
C ILE A 723 10.31 -22.32 32.44
N SER A 724 10.26 -22.18 31.11
CA SER A 724 11.46 -22.22 30.27
C SER A 724 12.07 -20.85 29.91
N PHE A 725 11.56 -19.74 30.44
CA PHE A 725 11.95 -18.38 30.04
C PHE A 725 12.15 -17.38 31.21
N ARG A 726 12.41 -17.86 32.43
CA ARG A 726 12.85 -16.97 33.51
C ARG A 726 14.29 -16.53 33.23
N ILE A 727 14.50 -15.22 33.13
CA ILE A 727 15.82 -14.60 32.94
C ILE A 727 16.63 -14.82 34.23
N GLU A 728 17.96 -14.93 34.12
CA GLU A 728 18.88 -15.15 35.25
C GLU A 728 18.90 -14.02 36.30
N ASP A 729 18.19 -12.91 36.08
CA ASP A 729 18.03 -11.81 37.04
C ASP A 729 16.72 -12.00 37.82
N ASP A 730 16.82 -12.20 39.14
CA ASP A 730 15.74 -12.47 40.10
C ASP A 730 14.83 -11.23 40.37
N THR A 731 14.32 -10.57 39.31
CA THR A 731 13.41 -9.41 39.43
C THR A 731 11.94 -9.79 39.16
N MET A 732 11.07 -9.52 40.14
CA MET A 732 9.60 -9.55 40.02
C MET A 732 9.04 -8.16 39.75
N PHE A 733 8.01 -8.13 38.91
CA PHE A 733 7.29 -6.92 38.55
C PHE A 733 5.81 -7.08 38.84
N VAL A 734 5.26 -6.18 39.65
CA VAL A 734 3.92 -6.29 40.21
C VAL A 734 3.08 -5.10 39.75
N GLU A 735 2.08 -5.36 38.92
CA GLU A 735 1.12 -4.36 38.43
C GLU A 735 -0.11 -4.28 39.36
N VAL A 736 -0.31 -3.16 40.05
CA VAL A 736 -1.41 -2.99 41.02
C VAL A 736 -2.50 -2.05 40.50
N LEU A 737 -3.75 -2.53 40.51
CA LEU A 737 -4.92 -1.68 40.29
C LEU A 737 -5.36 -1.04 41.62
N VAL A 738 -5.28 0.28 41.71
CA VAL A 738 -5.67 1.02 42.92
C VAL A 738 -7.10 1.52 42.80
N ILE A 739 -7.94 1.17 43.76
CA ILE A 739 -9.35 1.55 43.82
C ILE A 739 -9.54 2.50 45.01
N ILE A 740 -10.18 3.65 44.78
CA ILE A 740 -10.41 4.64 45.82
C ILE A 740 -11.83 4.51 46.36
N ASP A 741 -12.00 4.43 47.67
CA ASP A 741 -13.32 4.49 48.31
C ASP A 741 -13.95 5.88 48.11
N TYR A 742 -15.26 5.93 47.89
CA TYR A 742 -15.98 7.18 47.68
C TYR A 742 -15.90 8.12 48.89
N GLU A 743 -15.89 7.61 50.13
CA GLU A 743 -15.76 8.47 51.31
C GLU A 743 -14.40 9.19 51.38
N MET A 744 -13.32 8.60 50.83
CA MET A 744 -12.05 9.30 50.67
C MET A 744 -12.15 10.50 49.74
N THR A 745 -12.92 10.39 48.66
CA THR A 745 -13.12 11.50 47.70
C THR A 745 -13.84 12.72 48.30
N LYS A 746 -14.44 12.59 49.49
CA LYS A 746 -15.16 13.66 50.19
C LYS A 746 -14.33 14.37 51.26
N LEU A 747 -13.14 13.88 51.58
CA LEU A 747 -12.30 14.51 52.60
C LEU A 747 -11.88 15.91 52.12
N LYS A 748 -11.90 16.89 53.03
CA LYS A 748 -11.53 18.29 52.69
C LYS A 748 -10.11 18.44 52.11
N ALA A 749 -9.22 17.48 52.38
CA ALA A 749 -7.87 17.44 51.82
C ALA A 749 -7.85 17.10 50.31
N TYR A 750 -8.90 16.44 49.80
CA TYR A 750 -9.04 15.98 48.42
C TYR A 750 -10.19 16.72 47.72
N ASP A 751 -10.05 18.05 47.58
CA ASP A 751 -11.02 18.91 46.92
C ASP A 751 -11.06 18.74 45.39
N THR A 752 -10.01 18.18 44.78
CA THR A 752 -9.93 17.84 43.35
C THR A 752 -9.46 16.40 43.12
N GLU A 753 -9.81 15.85 41.96
CA GLU A 753 -9.34 14.51 41.55
C GLU A 753 -7.82 14.44 41.38
N GLU A 754 -7.20 15.56 41.02
CA GLU A 754 -5.75 15.69 40.84
C GLU A 754 -5.02 15.44 42.17
N LYS A 755 -5.53 15.99 43.28
CA LYS A 755 -4.95 15.74 44.61
C LYS A 755 -5.07 14.29 45.06
N ILE A 756 -6.14 13.59 44.67
CA ILE A 756 -6.30 12.16 44.94
C ILE A 756 -5.24 11.37 44.15
N ILE A 757 -5.04 11.70 42.88
CA ILE A 757 -4.03 11.05 42.04
C ILE A 757 -2.63 11.33 42.57
N GLU A 758 -2.31 12.57 42.94
CA GLU A 758 -1.03 12.95 43.54
C GLU A 758 -0.76 12.18 44.84
N HIS A 759 -1.75 12.06 45.72
CA HIS A 759 -1.65 11.27 46.94
C HIS A 759 -1.40 9.79 46.65
N VAL A 760 -2.17 9.20 45.74
CA VAL A 760 -2.00 7.78 45.35
C VAL A 760 -0.60 7.55 44.77
N LEU A 761 -0.11 8.43 43.90
CA LEU A 761 1.23 8.31 43.34
C LEU A 761 2.29 8.41 44.44
N ALA A 762 2.19 9.39 45.34
CA ALA A 762 3.15 9.56 46.44
C ALA A 762 3.19 8.34 47.37
N VAL A 763 2.03 7.80 47.76
CA VAL A 763 1.95 6.61 48.61
C VAL A 763 2.57 5.40 47.91
N TRP A 764 2.28 5.19 46.63
CA TRP A 764 2.73 4.01 45.90
C TRP A 764 4.19 4.09 45.43
N ASP A 765 4.75 5.28 45.28
CA ASP A 765 6.19 5.50 45.14
C ASP A 765 6.92 5.06 46.43
N GLU A 766 6.41 5.43 47.63
CA GLU A 766 6.97 5.00 48.91
C GLU A 766 6.82 3.47 49.15
N VAL A 767 5.76 2.86 48.61
CA VAL A 767 5.60 1.39 48.60
C VAL A 767 6.70 0.75 47.76
N ASP A 768 6.91 1.21 46.52
CA ASP A 768 7.97 0.68 45.65
C ASP A 768 9.35 0.83 46.33
N ASP A 769 9.65 2.00 46.87
CA ASP A 769 10.89 2.25 47.61
C ASP A 769 11.07 1.25 48.78
N THR A 770 9.99 0.89 49.48
CA THR A 770 10.06 -0.12 50.55
C THR A 770 10.47 -1.50 50.00
N TYR A 771 9.95 -1.92 48.85
CA TYR A 771 10.31 -3.18 48.20
C TYR A 771 11.73 -3.17 47.60
N GLN A 772 12.25 -2.01 47.21
CA GLN A 772 13.64 -1.89 46.72
C GLN A 772 14.71 -2.18 47.80
N HIS A 773 14.35 -2.22 49.09
CA HIS A 773 15.27 -2.56 50.18
C HIS A 773 15.46 -4.07 50.40
N LEU A 774 14.83 -4.93 49.59
CA LEU A 774 15.01 -6.38 49.63
C LEU A 774 16.42 -6.80 49.19
N LYS A 775 17.01 -7.78 49.89
CA LYS A 775 18.40 -8.24 49.61
C LYS A 775 18.49 -9.47 48.71
N LYS A 776 17.44 -10.29 48.65
CA LYS A 776 17.46 -11.61 47.96
C LYS A 776 16.62 -11.67 46.67
N THR A 777 15.74 -10.71 46.45
CA THR A 777 14.85 -10.68 45.29
C THR A 777 14.54 -9.23 44.99
N ASP A 778 14.67 -8.83 43.73
CA ASP A 778 14.32 -7.48 43.29
C ASP A 778 12.82 -7.44 43.00
N ILE A 779 12.07 -6.54 43.62
CA ILE A 779 10.63 -6.41 43.40
C ILE A 779 10.36 -4.97 43.01
N ARG A 780 9.71 -4.79 41.86
CA ARG A 780 9.30 -3.50 41.31
C ARG A 780 7.79 -3.42 41.24
N ILE A 781 7.24 -2.39 41.85
CA ILE A 781 5.81 -2.12 41.91
C ILE A 781 5.46 -1.08 40.84
N SER A 782 4.36 -1.31 40.13
CA SER A 782 3.86 -0.38 39.13
C SER A 782 2.34 -0.29 39.21
N LEU A 783 1.78 0.90 38.95
CA LEU A 783 0.34 1.08 38.94
C LEU A 783 -0.24 0.66 37.59
N ALA A 784 -1.09 -0.36 37.60
CA ALA A 784 -1.87 -0.80 36.44
C ALA A 784 -2.96 0.22 36.07
N GLY A 785 -3.49 0.93 37.06
CA GLY A 785 -4.51 1.95 36.90
C GLY A 785 -5.03 2.47 38.23
N ILE A 786 -5.74 3.61 38.19
CA ILE A 786 -6.40 4.21 39.35
C ILE A 786 -7.90 4.35 39.05
N VAL A 787 -8.74 3.84 39.93
CA VAL A 787 -10.20 3.87 39.83
C VAL A 787 -10.77 4.83 40.86
N ILE A 788 -11.35 5.93 40.39
CA ILE A 788 -11.97 6.96 41.24
C ILE A 788 -13.49 6.94 41.04
N PRO A 789 -14.28 6.64 42.09
CA PRO A 789 -15.74 6.65 42.00
C PRO A 789 -16.27 8.07 41.95
N LYS A 790 -17.21 8.35 41.05
CA LYS A 790 -17.87 9.67 40.94
C LYS A 790 -19.04 9.86 41.91
N ASP A 791 -19.60 8.77 42.41
CA ASP A 791 -20.72 8.80 43.34
C ASP A 791 -20.72 7.57 44.25
N SER A 792 -21.48 7.65 45.34
CA SER A 792 -21.59 6.57 46.33
C SER A 792 -22.19 5.29 45.77
N GLY A 793 -22.98 5.35 44.69
CA GLY A 793 -23.69 4.21 44.13
C GLY A 793 -22.85 3.32 43.22
N VAL A 794 -21.61 3.71 42.89
CA VAL A 794 -20.70 2.90 42.04
C VAL A 794 -20.27 1.62 42.75
N PHE A 795 -19.87 1.74 44.01
CA PHE A 795 -19.43 0.61 44.83
C PHE A 795 -20.48 0.27 45.90
N ASN A 796 -21.65 -0.19 45.46
CA ASN A 796 -22.78 -0.54 46.33
C ASN A 796 -22.47 -1.63 47.39
N PHE A 797 -21.33 -2.31 47.26
CA PHE A 797 -20.81 -3.27 48.25
C PHE A 797 -20.14 -2.59 49.45
N PHE A 798 -19.77 -1.31 49.39
CA PHE A 798 -19.32 -0.53 50.55
C PHE A 798 -20.51 -0.04 51.39
N ASN A 799 -21.51 0.58 50.76
CA ASN A 799 -22.61 1.26 51.47
C ASN A 799 -23.49 0.36 52.34
N LYS A 800 -23.60 -0.92 52.00
CA LYS A 800 -24.46 -1.88 52.73
C LYS A 800 -23.79 -2.47 53.98
N HIS A 801 -22.49 -2.25 54.14
CA HIS A 801 -21.67 -2.87 55.18
C HIS A 801 -21.02 -1.85 56.14
N TYR A 802 -21.50 -0.60 56.12
CA TYR A 802 -21.19 0.37 57.17
C TYR A 802 -21.94 0.01 58.46
N ILE A 803 -21.21 -0.23 59.55
CA ILE A 803 -21.74 -0.60 60.86
C ILE A 803 -21.66 0.64 61.77
N GLY A 804 -22.81 1.20 62.16
CA GLY A 804 -22.91 2.19 63.25
C GLY A 804 -23.48 3.57 62.86
N LEU A 805 -24.14 4.21 63.83
CA LEU A 805 -24.85 5.50 63.66
C LEU A 805 -23.98 6.75 63.91
N LYS A 806 -22.72 6.61 64.37
CA LYS A 806 -21.88 7.76 64.79
C LYS A 806 -20.44 7.78 64.22
N LEU A 807 -19.88 6.63 63.84
CA LEU A 807 -18.61 6.53 63.11
C LEU A 807 -18.80 5.42 62.05
N PRO A 808 -18.61 5.70 60.75
CA PRO A 808 -18.79 4.70 59.71
C PRO A 808 -17.66 3.67 59.80
N ALA A 809 -17.94 2.49 60.37
CA ALA A 809 -17.03 1.36 60.41
C ALA A 809 -17.36 0.36 59.30
N ILE A 810 -16.37 -0.34 58.75
CA ILE A 810 -16.58 -1.29 57.64
C ILE A 810 -16.24 -2.72 58.08
N ASP A 811 -17.06 -3.71 57.69
CA ASP A 811 -16.67 -5.13 57.77
C ASP A 811 -15.75 -5.49 56.59
N TYR A 812 -14.43 -5.45 56.83
CA TYR A 812 -13.40 -5.66 55.81
C TYR A 812 -13.52 -7.02 55.10
N LYS A 813 -13.96 -8.07 55.81
CA LYS A 813 -14.08 -9.43 55.26
C LYS A 813 -15.22 -9.54 54.24
N ASP A 814 -16.36 -8.95 54.57
CA ASP A 814 -17.53 -8.96 53.68
C ASP A 814 -17.34 -8.04 52.47
N VAL A 815 -16.74 -6.87 52.68
CA VAL A 815 -16.40 -5.94 51.58
C VAL A 815 -15.42 -6.57 50.60
N MET A 816 -14.36 -7.23 51.10
CA MET A 816 -13.39 -7.94 50.26
C MET A 816 -14.03 -9.03 49.39
N ALA A 817 -14.86 -9.89 49.99
CA ALA A 817 -15.52 -10.97 49.26
C ALA A 817 -16.50 -10.44 48.20
N ASN A 818 -17.28 -9.41 48.52
CA ASN A 818 -18.25 -8.83 47.59
C ASN A 818 -17.59 -8.03 46.48
N MET A 819 -16.48 -7.34 46.76
CA MET A 819 -15.73 -6.65 45.71
C MET A 819 -15.03 -7.64 44.78
N GLY A 820 -14.44 -8.71 45.30
CA GLY A 820 -13.85 -9.76 44.49
C GLY A 820 -14.84 -10.33 43.47
N ARG A 821 -16.13 -10.47 43.87
CA ARG A 821 -17.23 -10.82 42.96
C ARG A 821 -17.59 -9.68 42.00
N TRP A 822 -17.66 -8.44 42.49
CA TRP A 822 -17.98 -7.29 41.64
C TRP A 822 -16.96 -7.10 40.51
N LEU A 823 -15.67 -7.20 40.79
CA LEU A 823 -14.60 -7.15 39.78
C LEU A 823 -14.68 -8.32 38.81
N PHE A 824 -15.04 -9.52 39.30
CA PHE A 824 -15.29 -10.68 38.45
C PHE A 824 -16.46 -10.46 37.49
N ASP A 825 -17.57 -9.89 37.98
CA ASP A 825 -18.76 -9.60 37.18
C ASP A 825 -18.54 -8.45 36.17
N HIS A 826 -17.55 -7.58 36.41
CA HIS A 826 -17.19 -6.43 35.56
C HIS A 826 -15.86 -6.62 34.82
N GLN A 827 -15.50 -7.88 34.49
CA GLN A 827 -14.29 -8.20 33.72
C GLN A 827 -14.25 -7.59 32.32
N ASP A 828 -15.40 -7.16 31.78
CA ASP A 828 -15.47 -6.39 30.54
C ASP A 828 -14.83 -5.00 30.67
N LYS A 829 -14.85 -4.43 31.88
CA LYS A 829 -14.27 -3.12 32.22
C LYS A 829 -12.92 -3.23 32.92
N PHE A 830 -12.75 -4.26 33.77
CA PHE A 830 -11.54 -4.54 34.53
C PHE A 830 -11.04 -5.95 34.24
N PRO A 831 -10.42 -6.18 33.07
CA PRO A 831 -9.98 -7.50 32.66
C PRO A 831 -9.04 -8.09 33.70
N SER A 832 -9.30 -9.34 34.11
CA SER A 832 -8.53 -10.03 35.14
C SER A 832 -7.05 -10.23 34.76
N ASP A 833 -6.69 -9.99 33.52
CA ASP A 833 -5.35 -10.10 32.95
C ASP A 833 -4.63 -8.74 32.83
N SER A 834 -5.28 -7.63 33.22
CA SER A 834 -4.72 -6.28 33.13
C SER A 834 -3.97 -5.80 34.39
N TYR A 835 -3.93 -6.59 35.46
CA TYR A 835 -3.23 -6.30 36.71
C TYR A 835 -2.91 -7.61 37.48
N ASP A 836 -1.91 -7.57 38.34
CA ASP A 836 -1.44 -8.68 39.17
C ASP A 836 -2.15 -8.77 40.52
N ALA A 837 -2.45 -7.61 41.10
CA ALA A 837 -3.16 -7.43 42.34
C ALA A 837 -4.06 -6.18 42.27
N PHE A 838 -5.03 -6.08 43.18
CA PHE A 838 -5.77 -4.83 43.37
C PHE A 838 -5.77 -4.43 44.85
N MET A 839 -5.75 -3.12 45.11
CA MET A 839 -5.78 -2.57 46.46
C MET A 839 -6.85 -1.49 46.55
N ILE A 840 -7.69 -1.57 47.58
CA ILE A 840 -8.63 -0.49 47.90
C ILE A 840 -8.04 0.41 48.97
N SER A 841 -8.07 1.72 48.73
CA SER A 841 -7.76 2.72 49.74
C SER A 841 -9.05 3.27 50.36
N THR A 842 -9.19 3.20 51.69
CA THR A 842 -10.32 3.74 52.45
C THR A 842 -9.90 4.47 53.72
N HIS A 843 -10.62 5.52 54.10
CA HIS A 843 -10.41 6.27 55.34
C HIS A 843 -11.23 5.71 56.53
N SER A 844 -11.95 4.59 56.37
CA SER A 844 -12.85 4.06 57.41
C SER A 844 -12.20 2.88 58.19
N PRO A 845 -12.24 2.83 59.54
CA PRO A 845 -11.63 1.76 60.35
C PRO A 845 -12.48 0.47 60.47
N ASP A 846 -11.87 -0.67 60.81
CA ASP A 846 -12.54 -1.97 61.09
C ASP A 846 -13.10 -2.02 62.53
N VAL A 847 -14.28 -2.62 62.75
CA VAL A 847 -14.93 -2.73 64.07
C VAL A 847 -15.55 -4.12 64.32
N LYS A 848 -15.02 -5.21 63.74
CA LYS A 848 -15.70 -6.52 63.79
C LYS A 848 -15.95 -7.14 65.19
N TYR A 849 -15.38 -6.63 66.30
CA TYR A 849 -15.58 -7.25 67.64
C TYR A 849 -15.64 -6.30 68.87
N GLY A 850 -16.08 -5.05 68.73
CA GLY A 850 -16.35 -4.18 69.89
C GLY A 850 -15.13 -3.58 70.61
N LEU A 851 -13.93 -3.79 70.06
CA LEU A 851 -12.73 -3.00 70.36
C LEU A 851 -12.35 -2.25 69.08
N MET A 852 -12.14 -0.93 69.17
CA MET A 852 -11.50 -0.18 68.08
C MET A 852 -10.03 -0.62 68.02
N THR A 853 -9.76 -1.68 67.29
CA THR A 853 -8.40 -2.04 66.88
C THR A 853 -8.16 -1.38 65.52
N GLN A 854 -7.22 -0.44 65.44
CA GLN A 854 -6.75 0.09 64.16
C GLN A 854 -5.99 -1.03 63.43
N ILE A 855 -6.73 -1.88 62.72
CA ILE A 855 -6.14 -2.78 61.75
C ILE A 855 -5.73 -1.93 60.55
N GLY A 856 -4.44 -1.96 60.18
CA GLY A 856 -3.88 -1.16 59.09
C GLY A 856 -4.39 -1.58 57.70
N GLY A 857 -4.82 -2.84 57.54
CA GLY A 857 -5.40 -3.37 56.31
C GLY A 857 -5.77 -4.85 56.43
N VAL A 858 -6.37 -5.41 55.37
CA VAL A 858 -6.66 -6.84 55.23
C VAL A 858 -6.47 -7.25 53.77
N SER A 859 -5.80 -8.36 53.54
CA SER A 859 -5.54 -8.93 52.21
C SER A 859 -5.84 -10.42 52.12
N MET A 860 -5.98 -10.90 50.90
CA MET A 860 -6.07 -12.34 50.61
C MET A 860 -4.65 -12.89 50.42
N PRO A 861 -4.15 -13.72 51.36
CA PRO A 861 -2.78 -14.22 51.30
C PRO A 861 -2.61 -15.14 50.09
N TYR A 862 -1.45 -15.07 49.43
CA TYR A 862 -1.13 -15.81 48.21
C TYR A 862 -2.08 -15.56 47.03
N GLY A 863 -2.76 -14.40 47.04
CA GLY A 863 -3.79 -14.08 46.07
C GLY A 863 -3.28 -13.67 44.68
N ALA A 864 -2.02 -13.23 44.53
CA ALA A 864 -1.55 -12.67 43.26
C ALA A 864 -1.76 -13.65 42.10
N CYS A 865 -2.13 -13.11 40.93
CA CYS A 865 -2.48 -13.89 39.73
C CYS A 865 -3.74 -14.78 39.83
N GLN A 866 -4.39 -14.93 41.00
CA GLN A 866 -5.48 -15.89 41.16
C GLN A 866 -6.85 -15.34 40.75
N THR A 867 -7.62 -16.19 40.06
CA THR A 867 -9.04 -15.97 39.73
C THR A 867 -9.81 -17.27 39.98
N GLU A 868 -10.75 -17.25 40.91
CA GLU A 868 -11.58 -18.42 41.21
C GLU A 868 -12.83 -18.44 40.32
N ASN A 869 -12.69 -18.96 39.11
CA ASN A 869 -13.81 -19.04 38.14
C ASN A 869 -15.02 -19.81 38.68
N TYR A 870 -14.81 -20.86 39.48
CA TYR A 870 -15.89 -21.64 40.10
C TYR A 870 -16.68 -20.84 41.14
N ARG A 871 -16.00 -20.01 41.94
CA ARG A 871 -16.63 -19.16 42.96
C ARG A 871 -17.03 -17.77 42.42
N LYS A 872 -16.75 -17.50 41.14
CA LYS A 872 -16.93 -16.19 40.49
C LYS A 872 -16.31 -15.06 41.30
N MET A 873 -15.05 -15.21 41.68
CA MET A 873 -14.39 -14.30 42.61
C MET A 873 -12.93 -14.05 42.22
N MET A 874 -12.52 -12.79 42.30
CA MET A 874 -11.12 -12.37 42.21
C MET A 874 -10.49 -12.40 43.60
N SER A 875 -9.52 -13.30 43.82
CA SER A 875 -8.88 -13.53 45.14
C SER A 875 -7.54 -12.79 45.33
N ARG A 876 -7.18 -11.87 44.42
CA ARG A 876 -5.89 -11.17 44.36
C ARG A 876 -5.86 -9.77 44.99
N GLY A 877 -6.59 -9.60 46.08
CA GLY A 877 -6.99 -8.29 46.57
C GLY A 877 -6.59 -7.97 48.01
N GLY A 878 -6.54 -6.67 48.32
CA GLY A 878 -6.50 -6.16 49.69
C GLY A 878 -7.22 -4.82 49.87
N ILE A 879 -7.47 -4.46 51.13
CA ILE A 879 -7.97 -3.15 51.56
C ILE A 879 -6.96 -2.58 52.54
N ILE A 880 -6.63 -1.31 52.38
CA ILE A 880 -5.76 -0.57 53.30
C ILE A 880 -6.53 0.60 53.91
N HIS A 881 -6.24 0.84 55.19
CA HIS A 881 -6.69 2.04 55.87
C HIS A 881 -5.70 3.18 55.57
N ASP A 882 -6.21 4.22 54.90
CA ASP A 882 -5.53 5.43 54.46
C ASP A 882 -6.11 6.64 55.22
N GLY A 883 -5.79 6.69 56.51
CA GLY A 883 -6.21 7.73 57.45
C GLY A 883 -5.18 8.86 57.61
N PRO A 884 -5.47 9.91 58.41
CA PRO A 884 -4.55 11.02 58.63
C PRO A 884 -3.32 10.56 59.44
N GLY A 885 -2.22 10.34 58.74
CA GLY A 885 -0.92 9.93 59.28
C GLY A 885 -0.03 9.34 58.18
N LEU A 886 1.29 9.43 58.31
CA LEU A 886 2.29 9.00 57.30
C LEU A 886 2.41 7.46 57.13
N LEU A 887 1.34 6.70 57.37
CA LEU A 887 1.38 5.23 57.52
C LEU A 887 0.78 4.44 56.35
N SER A 888 0.17 5.13 55.37
CA SER A 888 -0.56 4.49 54.27
C SER A 888 0.32 3.63 53.37
N HIS A 889 1.57 4.04 53.10
CA HIS A 889 2.51 3.24 52.31
C HIS A 889 2.93 1.96 53.03
N LYS A 890 3.10 1.98 54.37
CA LYS A 890 3.48 0.79 55.14
C LYS A 890 2.35 -0.23 55.19
N ASN A 891 1.13 0.23 55.42
CA ASN A 891 -0.06 -0.62 55.36
C ASN A 891 -0.19 -1.25 53.97
N ALA A 892 0.02 -0.46 52.90
CA ALA A 892 0.01 -0.95 51.53
C ALA A 892 1.11 -1.98 51.25
N ALA A 893 2.34 -1.74 51.70
CA ALA A 893 3.45 -2.68 51.55
C ALA A 893 3.23 -3.98 52.33
N HIS A 894 2.71 -3.90 53.56
CA HIS A 894 2.39 -5.07 54.38
C HIS A 894 1.30 -5.94 53.74
N GLU A 895 0.19 -5.32 53.32
CA GLU A 895 -0.92 -6.07 52.71
C GLU A 895 -0.57 -6.60 51.32
N LEU A 896 0.22 -5.88 50.53
CA LEU A 896 0.71 -6.38 49.26
C LEU A 896 1.65 -7.58 49.46
N ALA A 897 2.46 -7.59 50.52
CA ALA A 897 3.36 -8.70 50.83
C ALA A 897 2.60 -10.00 51.13
N HIS A 898 1.48 -9.94 51.85
CA HIS A 898 0.57 -11.09 52.02
C HIS A 898 0.06 -11.62 50.68
N ILE A 899 -0.36 -10.73 49.76
CA ILE A 899 -0.83 -11.11 48.41
C ILE A 899 0.29 -11.82 47.63
N LEU A 900 1.54 -11.36 47.78
CA LEU A 900 2.74 -11.94 47.17
C LEU A 900 3.27 -13.19 47.89
N GLY A 901 2.67 -13.57 49.02
CA GLY A 901 2.92 -14.86 49.70
C GLY A 901 3.80 -14.81 50.94
N ALA A 902 4.10 -13.62 51.48
CA ALA A 902 4.75 -13.51 52.80
C ALA A 902 3.70 -13.66 53.92
N GLY A 903 4.04 -14.39 54.99
CA GLY A 903 3.24 -14.47 56.22
C GLY A 903 3.76 -13.53 57.31
N HIS A 904 3.08 -13.48 58.45
CA HIS A 904 3.57 -12.71 59.61
C HIS A 904 4.84 -13.32 60.20
N ASP A 905 5.81 -12.47 60.55
CA ASP A 905 7.10 -12.93 61.09
C ASP A 905 6.97 -13.65 62.46
N GLN A 906 5.90 -13.36 63.21
CA GLN A 906 5.63 -13.93 64.54
C GLN A 906 5.28 -15.42 64.52
N GLU A 907 4.79 -15.94 63.39
CA GLU A 907 4.41 -17.34 63.22
C GLU A 907 5.59 -18.20 62.71
N SER A 908 6.79 -17.62 62.60
CA SER A 908 7.96 -18.21 61.93
C SER A 908 9.23 -18.18 62.80
N GLN A 909 10.33 -18.76 62.27
CA GLN A 909 11.67 -18.67 62.90
C GLN A 909 12.21 -17.22 62.98
N CYS A 910 11.55 -16.25 62.33
CA CYS A 910 11.92 -14.83 62.34
C CYS A 910 11.20 -14.00 63.42
N SER A 911 10.59 -14.64 64.42
CA SER A 911 9.86 -13.98 65.52
C SER A 911 10.66 -12.95 66.35
N ASN A 912 12.00 -12.93 66.24
CA ASN A 912 12.86 -11.99 66.94
C ASN A 912 13.07 -10.65 66.21
N ASP A 913 12.62 -10.51 64.96
CA ASP A 913 12.80 -9.30 64.15
C ASP A 913 11.60 -8.35 64.31
N ILE A 914 11.49 -7.75 65.50
CA ILE A 914 10.34 -6.93 65.92
C ILE A 914 10.15 -5.68 65.03
N ASN A 915 11.19 -5.31 64.28
CA ASN A 915 11.24 -4.13 63.42
C ASN A 915 11.04 -4.44 61.93
N ALA A 916 10.60 -5.64 61.57
CA ALA A 916 10.33 -6.01 60.18
C ALA A 916 8.93 -5.59 59.70
N VAL A 917 8.80 -5.33 58.39
CA VAL A 917 7.52 -4.93 57.74
C VAL A 917 6.38 -5.93 58.02
N MET A 918 6.69 -7.24 58.11
CA MET A 918 5.70 -8.30 58.35
C MET A 918 5.47 -8.64 59.82
N HIS A 919 6.04 -7.88 60.77
CA HIS A 919 5.83 -8.11 62.20
C HIS A 919 4.52 -7.47 62.69
N ALA A 920 3.63 -8.25 63.32
CA ALA A 920 2.28 -7.81 63.70
C ALA A 920 2.23 -6.76 64.85
N LEU A 921 3.35 -6.51 65.54
CA LEU A 921 3.51 -5.48 66.57
C LEU A 921 4.58 -4.44 66.20
N SER A 922 4.99 -4.35 64.93
CA SER A 922 6.00 -3.38 64.49
C SER A 922 5.58 -1.95 64.85
N ASP A 923 6.54 -1.15 65.33
CA ASP A 923 6.31 0.26 65.60
C ASP A 923 6.01 0.97 64.27
N PRO A 924 4.81 1.55 64.07
CA PRO A 924 4.42 2.16 62.82
C PRO A 924 5.38 3.28 62.36
N TYR A 925 6.16 3.87 63.28
CA TYR A 925 6.97 5.06 62.98
C TYR A 925 8.39 4.81 62.45
N THR A 926 8.98 3.60 62.56
CA THR A 926 10.45 3.46 62.39
C THR A 926 10.95 2.36 61.44
N THR A 927 10.07 1.52 60.89
CA THR A 927 10.48 0.29 60.20
C THR A 927 10.29 0.31 58.67
N THR A 928 11.34 -0.05 57.91
CA THR A 928 11.33 -0.27 56.45
C THR A 928 12.08 -1.54 56.03
N SER A 929 12.59 -2.31 56.99
CA SER A 929 13.40 -3.51 56.75
C SER A 929 12.54 -4.77 56.61
N TRP A 930 12.91 -5.63 55.66
CA TRP A 930 12.30 -6.95 55.49
C TRP A 930 13.06 -8.00 56.29
N SER A 931 12.33 -8.96 56.88
CA SER A 931 12.93 -10.09 57.57
C SER A 931 13.49 -11.09 56.54
N SER A 932 14.43 -11.95 56.97
CA SER A 932 14.92 -13.03 56.11
C SER A 932 13.82 -14.04 55.71
N CYS A 933 12.73 -14.13 56.48
CA CYS A 933 11.60 -15.00 56.19
C CYS A 933 10.74 -14.43 55.07
N SER A 934 10.45 -13.12 55.10
CA SER A 934 9.73 -12.45 54.00
C SER A 934 10.51 -12.54 52.69
N GLU A 935 11.83 -12.28 52.74
CA GLU A 935 12.69 -12.39 51.55
C GLU A 935 12.70 -13.81 50.96
N ASN A 936 12.75 -14.85 51.79
CA ASN A 936 12.68 -16.23 51.32
C ASN A 936 11.31 -16.56 50.72
N ALA A 937 10.22 -16.07 51.34
CA ALA A 937 8.87 -16.28 50.83
C ALA A 937 8.69 -15.65 49.44
N PHE A 938 9.21 -14.45 49.20
CA PHE A 938 9.19 -13.83 47.87
C PHE A 938 10.01 -14.61 46.84
N LEU A 939 11.20 -15.10 47.22
CA LEU A 939 12.02 -15.93 46.34
C LEU A 939 11.33 -17.26 46.00
N GLU A 940 10.67 -17.89 46.96
CA GLU A 940 9.86 -19.09 46.74
C GLU A 940 8.64 -18.81 45.85
N ALA A 941 7.95 -17.69 46.08
CA ALA A 941 6.86 -17.23 45.24
C ALA A 941 7.32 -17.06 43.79
N TYR A 942 8.44 -16.35 43.56
CA TYR A 942 9.06 -16.18 42.24
C TYR A 942 9.37 -17.53 41.58
N ARG A 943 9.91 -18.49 42.34
CA ARG A 943 10.25 -19.83 41.84
C ARG A 943 9.03 -20.71 41.57
N SER A 944 7.89 -20.44 42.20
CA SER A 944 6.67 -21.23 42.02
C SER A 944 5.94 -20.92 40.69
N ASN A 945 5.11 -21.86 40.21
CA ASN A 945 4.24 -21.60 39.05
C ASN A 945 3.03 -20.72 39.39
N TRP A 946 2.69 -20.59 40.67
CA TRP A 946 1.49 -19.90 41.14
C TRP A 946 1.57 -18.39 40.94
N PHE A 947 2.78 -17.82 40.91
CA PHE A 947 3.04 -16.39 40.69
C PHE A 947 3.68 -16.10 39.33
N SER A 948 3.48 -16.98 38.35
CA SER A 948 4.07 -16.83 37.00
C SER A 948 3.71 -15.53 36.29
N CYS A 949 2.65 -14.85 36.70
CA CYS A 949 2.24 -13.57 36.12
C CYS A 949 3.11 -12.37 36.55
N LEU A 950 3.89 -12.50 37.63
CA LEU A 950 4.76 -11.45 38.16
C LEU A 950 6.10 -11.31 37.42
N ALA A 951 6.34 -12.11 36.38
CA ALA A 951 7.58 -12.08 35.57
C ALA A 951 7.49 -11.07 34.39
N ASN A 952 6.58 -10.11 34.46
CA ASN A 952 6.26 -9.17 33.38
C ASN A 952 6.98 -7.83 33.60
N ILE A 953 8.14 -7.62 32.97
CA ILE A 953 8.83 -6.33 32.96
C ILE A 953 7.84 -5.21 32.54
N PRO A 954 7.56 -4.21 33.40
CA PRO A 954 6.70 -3.10 33.10
C PRO A 954 7.42 -2.21 32.09
N PRO A 955 6.68 -1.55 31.20
CA PRO A 955 7.28 -0.61 30.27
C PRO A 955 7.93 0.54 31.06
N THR A 956 9.20 0.83 30.75
CA THR A 956 9.91 2.06 31.17
C THR A 956 9.30 3.30 30.56
#